data_AF-G2J3F7-F1
#
_entry.id   AF-G2J3F7-F1
#
_cell.length_a   1.000
_cell.length_b   1.000
_cell.length_c   1.000
_cell.angle_alpha   90.00
_cell.angle_beta   90.00
_cell.angle_gamma   90.00
#
_symmetry.space_group_name_H-M   'P 1'
#
loop_
_entity.id
_entity.type
_entity.pdbx_description
1 polymer ?
#
loop_
_entity_poly.entity_id
_entity_poly.type
_entity_poly.pdbx_seq_one_letter_code
_entity_poly.pdbx_strand_id
1 'polypeptide(L)'
;MKADLTRSTDRPDKHYRSVRMQQGRVQLDADWNEQQDILNRRIELETVDVIGHTGAPLAAPGFKLSGNGQNIDISAGHFYVEGLLCDNPAPASLIAQPSLKNTVSPILPAGFTQLPLPPATAAPLAGIMLYDGSGNAVTPPDGIYLGYLEAWLRHVTALEDPLIREVALGGPDSATRDQLIWQVKLMRVADPGTDIACNSAFAAWDALAAAPDGKMGARAEPSKQPKDPCLLAPEAGFRRLENLLYRVEIHEDGSAGGKLRYKWSRDNGSIVSRVVRWLNDPAADEFEVASIGRDAYLSITAGCWLEFFDDTHELLGRAGTLVKVLKTEGNVVTLDLSSATGPLDKALFGDNPRVRRWDGWDDMAPLAANSPYDTGWVELEDGVEIKFLTGNYRVGDYWTMPARTATADIEWPQASGKSQFRAPEGTLRAFARLALLSCQGGNWTTLSDCRPLFPALTELTNLYYVGGDGQEAKPNPIAPQNVKLDHPLEVAVFNGEFPVAGVPVRFTAGSGSLNGAGLSVTVNTQGNGVAAVEWSLAPTGVSQSCKAELLQAGQPAVGKYNQIDFGARLSLASQVAYDPSQCPDLQAQGISDVQGAIDALCQKSHGGGCCIGVGKGGEFATLDEALKKLIGSDQKDLCLCLLPGEHQLEGDIELGGKGVNLFIHGAGPASRLILRDQALQLFDFASLTLQDFDLIALTANPSLSFAGCAELRIQRMHLSGLTEPGNSLVRVEGAQRIDLGGCVINAYQPASVQRARALIDHLAALAPMVAALETGKGELFASVPLTLAEAFANWSGAEREAFGQQVDTLLRSTALPLANGESEALLALRADIVAGADARRLVSGLNRLRGEWLLNPSGCALTLADAEADTLLADNHINGRVTLYGDATKEERLNQDIMEKLGQGFSQGKIRWLRGRGELRLRNNRLRELRLGDAMLQRLQELALDGGTLADVYRSLVADTNVLAGLESELLGFDLALGQNVLDPGGSDVGIAIASQGKYLGNFAHNDFRLFTLGHVPEKFGNGGLNIVQI
;
A
#
# COMPACT_ATOMS: atom_id res chain seq x y z
N MET A 1 15.57 -3.38 -46.01
CA MET A 1 14.84 -4.29 -46.92
C MET A 1 15.37 -4.13 -48.34
N LYS A 2 15.60 -5.25 -49.05
CA LYS A 2 16.19 -5.36 -50.40
C LYS A 2 15.34 -6.27 -51.32
N ALA A 3 14.02 -6.33 -51.09
CA ALA A 3 13.12 -7.24 -51.78
C ALA A 3 12.29 -6.51 -52.85
N ASP A 4 12.04 -7.21 -53.95
CA ASP A 4 11.10 -6.80 -54.99
C ASP A 4 9.68 -7.18 -54.56
N LEU A 5 8.87 -6.17 -54.21
CA LEU A 5 7.55 -6.34 -53.59
C LEU A 5 6.51 -5.47 -54.31
N THR A 6 5.27 -5.94 -54.39
CA THR A 6 4.19 -5.19 -55.05
C THR A 6 3.73 -3.99 -54.21
N ARG A 7 3.60 -4.18 -52.89
CA ARG A 7 3.22 -3.19 -51.86
C ARG A 7 3.27 -3.82 -50.46
N SER A 8 3.26 -2.98 -49.43
CA SER A 8 2.87 -3.38 -48.06
C SER A 8 1.42 -2.98 -47.80
N THR A 9 0.62 -3.87 -47.20
CA THR A 9 -0.81 -3.65 -46.93
C THR A 9 -1.20 -3.76 -45.46
N ASP A 10 -0.27 -4.01 -44.52
CA ASP A 10 -0.63 -4.04 -43.09
C ASP A 10 -1.17 -2.69 -42.63
N ARG A 11 -2.29 -2.75 -41.89
CA ARG A 11 -3.02 -1.60 -41.36
C ARG A 11 -3.27 -1.81 -39.87
N PRO A 12 -2.27 -1.50 -39.01
CA PRO A 12 -2.41 -1.63 -37.56
C PRO A 12 -3.63 -0.87 -37.01
N ASP A 13 -4.01 0.26 -37.64
CA ASP A 13 -5.17 1.09 -37.27
C ASP A 13 -6.53 0.41 -37.50
N LYS A 14 -6.58 -0.66 -38.30
CA LYS A 14 -7.81 -1.40 -38.60
C LYS A 14 -7.99 -2.65 -37.76
N HIS A 15 -6.99 -3.02 -36.94
CA HIS A 15 -7.03 -4.17 -36.05
C HIS A 15 -7.36 -5.50 -36.76
N TYR A 16 -6.87 -5.69 -37.99
CA TYR A 16 -7.01 -6.97 -38.68
C TYR A 16 -6.24 -8.06 -37.93
N ARG A 17 -6.83 -9.26 -37.86
CA ARG A 17 -6.27 -10.43 -37.17
C ARG A 17 -5.63 -11.45 -38.11
N SER A 18 -6.09 -11.52 -39.36
CA SER A 18 -5.60 -12.51 -40.35
C SER A 18 -6.10 -12.15 -41.75
N VAL A 19 -5.32 -12.51 -42.76
CA VAL A 19 -5.71 -12.51 -44.17
C VAL A 19 -6.44 -13.82 -44.51
N ARG A 20 -7.51 -13.75 -45.30
CA ARG A 20 -8.33 -14.92 -45.66
C ARG A 20 -8.29 -15.16 -47.17
N MET A 21 -7.68 -16.28 -47.55
CA MET A 21 -7.64 -16.74 -48.94
C MET A 21 -9.04 -17.09 -49.43
N GLN A 22 -9.44 -16.51 -50.56
CA GLN A 22 -10.72 -16.80 -51.22
C GLN A 22 -10.54 -17.79 -52.36
N GLN A 23 -11.47 -18.73 -52.49
CA GLN A 23 -11.46 -19.73 -53.56
C GLN A 23 -11.50 -19.05 -54.94
N GLY A 24 -10.58 -19.44 -55.83
CA GLY A 24 -10.55 -19.01 -57.23
C GLY A 24 -10.06 -17.57 -57.47
N ARG A 25 -9.51 -16.89 -56.46
CA ARG A 25 -8.89 -15.55 -56.60
C ARG A 25 -7.38 -15.66 -56.78
N VAL A 26 -6.80 -14.68 -57.47
CA VAL A 26 -5.35 -14.52 -57.64
C VAL A 26 -4.73 -14.16 -56.28
N GLN A 27 -3.60 -14.77 -55.95
CA GLN A 27 -2.83 -14.44 -54.75
C GLN A 27 -1.74 -13.43 -55.08
N LEU A 28 -1.53 -12.46 -54.18
CA LEU A 28 -0.43 -11.51 -54.26
C LEU A 28 0.57 -11.79 -53.14
N ASP A 29 1.83 -11.40 -53.37
CA ASP A 29 2.89 -11.40 -52.35
C ASP A 29 2.48 -10.56 -51.13
N ALA A 30 1.80 -9.44 -51.37
CA ALA A 30 1.29 -8.54 -50.34
C ALA A 30 0.37 -9.25 -49.32
N ASP A 31 -0.48 -10.19 -49.78
CA ASP A 31 -1.39 -10.93 -48.89
C ASP A 31 -0.62 -11.86 -47.93
N TRP A 32 0.46 -12.48 -48.41
CA TRP A 32 1.31 -13.35 -47.60
C TRP A 32 2.16 -12.55 -46.61
N ASN A 33 2.75 -11.44 -47.07
CA ASN A 33 3.53 -10.52 -46.23
C ASN A 33 2.66 -9.91 -45.13
N GLU A 34 1.47 -9.37 -45.46
CA GLU A 34 0.55 -8.79 -44.49
C GLU A 34 0.16 -9.80 -43.40
N GLN A 35 -0.04 -11.08 -43.75
CA GLN A 35 -0.31 -12.11 -42.76
C GLN A 35 0.86 -12.32 -41.79
N GLN A 36 2.12 -12.24 -42.25
CA GLN A 36 3.29 -12.33 -41.37
C GLN A 36 3.41 -11.08 -40.49
N ASP A 37 3.25 -9.88 -41.06
CA ASP A 37 3.32 -8.62 -40.34
C ASP A 37 2.28 -8.56 -39.19
N ILE A 38 1.04 -8.97 -39.46
CA ILE A 38 -0.03 -9.04 -38.44
C ILE A 38 0.34 -10.01 -37.30
N LEU A 39 0.94 -11.16 -37.62
CA LEU A 39 1.32 -12.16 -36.62
C LEU A 39 2.51 -11.70 -35.78
N ASN A 40 3.56 -11.18 -36.42
CA ASN A 40 4.76 -10.68 -35.75
C ASN A 40 4.40 -9.54 -34.81
N ARG A 41 3.67 -8.53 -35.30
CA ARG A 41 3.19 -7.40 -34.48
C ARG A 41 2.38 -7.89 -33.28
N ARG A 42 1.52 -8.89 -33.45
CA ARG A 42 0.76 -9.46 -32.34
C ARG A 42 1.68 -10.14 -31.31
N ILE A 43 2.61 -10.99 -31.75
CA ILE A 43 3.53 -11.72 -30.87
C ILE A 43 4.45 -10.76 -30.12
N GLU A 44 5.00 -9.76 -30.80
CA GLU A 44 5.88 -8.75 -30.22
C GLU A 44 5.14 -7.92 -29.16
N LEU A 45 3.93 -7.44 -29.47
CA LEU A 45 3.09 -6.72 -28.50
C LEU A 45 2.71 -7.59 -27.30
N GLU A 46 2.23 -8.82 -27.53
CA GLU A 46 1.92 -9.76 -26.44
C GLU A 46 3.16 -10.04 -25.56
N THR A 47 4.35 -10.08 -26.16
CA THR A 47 5.62 -10.27 -25.45
C THR A 47 5.97 -9.06 -24.59
N VAL A 48 5.81 -7.84 -25.11
CA VAL A 48 6.00 -6.59 -24.36
C VAL A 48 4.99 -6.48 -23.21
N ASP A 49 3.72 -6.82 -23.44
CA ASP A 49 2.68 -6.77 -22.40
C ASP A 49 2.94 -7.76 -21.25
N VAL A 50 3.60 -8.90 -21.53
CA VAL A 50 3.88 -9.95 -20.53
C VAL A 50 5.22 -9.76 -19.82
N ILE A 51 6.28 -9.40 -20.54
CA ILE A 51 7.65 -9.31 -20.02
C ILE A 51 8.00 -7.87 -19.62
N GLY A 52 7.39 -6.89 -20.28
CA GLY A 52 7.83 -5.50 -20.33
C GLY A 52 8.71 -5.21 -21.55
N HIS A 53 9.09 -3.94 -21.72
CA HIS A 53 9.93 -3.48 -22.85
C HIS A 53 11.28 -4.20 -22.94
N THR A 54 11.84 -4.67 -21.82
CA THR A 54 13.10 -5.44 -21.82
C THR A 54 13.07 -6.50 -20.71
N GLY A 55 13.74 -7.63 -20.90
CA GLY A 55 13.82 -8.67 -19.86
C GLY A 55 14.62 -9.91 -20.24
N ALA A 56 15.33 -10.50 -19.28
CA ALA A 56 15.98 -11.81 -19.44
C ALA A 56 15.30 -12.89 -18.58
N PRO A 57 14.91 -14.05 -19.14
CA PRO A 57 14.28 -15.10 -18.37
C PRO A 57 15.30 -15.74 -17.41
N LEU A 58 14.92 -15.96 -16.16
CA LEU A 58 15.79 -16.56 -15.14
C LEU A 58 16.25 -17.99 -15.46
N ALA A 59 15.47 -18.74 -16.24
CA ALA A 59 15.84 -20.08 -16.68
C ALA A 59 17.01 -20.09 -17.69
N ALA A 60 17.22 -19.00 -18.42
CA ALA A 60 18.29 -18.84 -19.40
C ALA A 60 18.75 -17.36 -19.46
N PRO A 61 19.36 -16.82 -18.40
CA PRO A 61 19.57 -15.38 -18.26
C PRO A 61 20.77 -14.91 -19.09
N GLY A 62 20.51 -14.55 -20.36
CA GLY A 62 21.53 -14.16 -21.32
C GLY A 62 22.06 -12.74 -21.15
N PHE A 63 23.18 -12.46 -21.81
CA PHE A 63 23.74 -11.10 -21.97
C PHE A 63 24.26 -10.43 -20.69
N LYS A 64 24.64 -11.21 -19.66
CA LYS A 64 25.36 -10.67 -18.49
C LYS A 64 26.72 -10.15 -18.94
N LEU A 65 27.05 -8.91 -18.57
CA LEU A 65 28.35 -8.30 -18.88
C LEU A 65 29.30 -8.40 -17.68
N SER A 66 30.44 -9.06 -17.88
CA SER A 66 31.46 -9.27 -16.84
C SER A 66 32.81 -8.72 -17.31
N GLY A 67 33.35 -7.72 -16.63
CA GLY A 67 34.69 -7.20 -16.93
C GLY A 67 35.77 -8.26 -16.76
N ASN A 68 36.67 -8.37 -17.76
CA ASN A 68 37.72 -9.38 -17.82
C ASN A 68 39.02 -8.74 -18.38
N GLY A 69 39.69 -7.94 -17.55
CA GLY A 69 40.90 -7.21 -17.95
C GLY A 69 40.58 -6.19 -19.04
N GLN A 70 41.23 -6.29 -20.21
CA GLN A 70 41.05 -5.37 -21.34
C GLN A 70 39.79 -5.64 -22.19
N ASN A 71 38.92 -6.55 -21.75
CA ASN A 71 37.72 -6.94 -22.48
C ASN A 71 36.53 -7.17 -21.52
N ILE A 72 35.36 -7.46 -22.08
CA ILE A 72 34.13 -7.76 -21.35
C ILE A 72 33.52 -9.05 -21.92
N ASP A 73 33.19 -9.98 -21.03
CA ASP A 73 32.49 -11.22 -21.37
C ASP A 73 30.97 -11.01 -21.38
N ILE A 74 30.30 -11.64 -22.34
CA ILE A 74 28.85 -11.68 -22.56
C ILE A 74 28.37 -13.11 -22.31
N SER A 75 27.46 -13.31 -21.36
CA SER A 75 26.94 -14.66 -21.07
C SER A 75 25.98 -15.17 -22.16
N ALA A 76 25.94 -16.50 -22.32
CA ALA A 76 24.91 -17.19 -23.11
C ALA A 76 23.52 -17.10 -22.46
N GLY A 77 22.47 -17.23 -23.27
CA GLY A 77 21.07 -17.26 -22.86
C GLY A 77 20.18 -16.34 -23.71
N HIS A 78 18.97 -16.11 -23.24
CA HIS A 78 17.97 -15.30 -23.93
C HIS A 78 17.85 -13.90 -23.32
N PHE A 79 17.44 -12.93 -24.13
CA PHE A 79 17.04 -11.60 -23.70
C PHE A 79 15.98 -11.05 -24.65
N TYR A 80 14.92 -10.46 -24.10
CA TYR A 80 13.84 -9.83 -24.86
C TYR A 80 14.01 -8.31 -24.85
N VAL A 81 13.84 -7.67 -26.00
CA VAL A 81 13.93 -6.21 -26.16
C VAL A 81 12.87 -5.74 -27.17
N GLU A 82 11.93 -4.91 -26.72
CA GLU A 82 10.74 -4.46 -27.46
C GLU A 82 9.99 -5.63 -28.16
N GLY A 83 9.87 -6.77 -27.47
CA GLY A 83 9.20 -7.97 -27.99
C GLY A 83 10.09 -8.89 -28.86
N LEU A 84 11.29 -8.45 -29.25
CA LEU A 84 12.24 -9.25 -30.02
C LEU A 84 13.04 -10.18 -29.10
N LEU A 85 13.12 -11.48 -29.45
CA LEU A 85 13.90 -12.48 -28.73
C LEU A 85 15.35 -12.53 -29.22
N CYS A 86 16.27 -11.90 -28.50
CA CYS A 86 17.70 -12.07 -28.72
C CYS A 86 18.20 -13.38 -28.08
N ASP A 87 18.68 -14.30 -28.91
CA ASP A 87 19.30 -15.55 -28.48
C ASP A 87 20.83 -15.46 -28.61
N ASN A 88 21.54 -15.72 -27.52
CA ASN A 88 22.98 -15.91 -27.50
C ASN A 88 23.32 -17.36 -27.10
N PRO A 89 23.60 -18.26 -28.06
CA PRO A 89 23.73 -19.69 -27.77
C PRO A 89 25.00 -20.07 -27.00
N ALA A 90 26.04 -19.22 -27.01
CA ALA A 90 27.32 -19.48 -26.35
C ALA A 90 27.94 -18.19 -25.77
N PRO A 91 28.73 -18.26 -24.69
CA PRO A 91 29.43 -17.09 -24.17
C PRO A 91 30.39 -16.50 -25.22
N ALA A 92 30.46 -15.18 -25.29
CA ALA A 92 31.33 -14.45 -26.22
C ALA A 92 31.98 -13.26 -25.51
N SER A 93 33.02 -12.66 -26.07
CA SER A 93 33.53 -11.38 -25.59
C SER A 93 33.02 -10.22 -26.46
N LEU A 94 33.06 -9.00 -25.94
CA LEU A 94 32.52 -7.81 -26.61
C LEU A 94 33.11 -7.58 -28.01
N ILE A 95 34.40 -7.82 -28.19
CA ILE A 95 35.09 -7.67 -29.49
C ILE A 95 34.98 -8.92 -30.38
N ALA A 96 34.45 -10.03 -29.87
CA ALA A 96 34.32 -11.31 -30.58
C ALA A 96 32.87 -11.82 -30.64
N GLN A 97 31.91 -10.92 -30.45
CA GLN A 97 30.49 -11.24 -30.57
C GLN A 97 30.10 -11.52 -32.04
N PRO A 98 29.12 -12.40 -32.32
CA PRO A 98 28.88 -12.91 -33.68
C PRO A 98 28.57 -11.85 -34.74
N SER A 99 27.83 -10.80 -34.36
CA SER A 99 27.31 -9.80 -35.28
C SER A 99 28.15 -8.51 -35.31
N LEU A 100 29.31 -8.47 -34.65
CA LEU A 100 30.22 -7.32 -34.66
C LEU A 100 31.64 -7.81 -34.97
N LYS A 101 32.23 -7.30 -36.05
CA LYS A 101 33.60 -7.67 -36.41
C LYS A 101 34.59 -7.23 -35.36
N ASN A 102 35.63 -8.04 -35.16
CA ASN A 102 36.70 -7.75 -34.21
C ASN A 102 37.61 -6.58 -34.62
N THR A 103 37.44 -6.01 -35.81
CA THR A 103 38.08 -4.75 -36.22
C THR A 103 37.26 -3.52 -35.86
N VAL A 104 36.01 -3.68 -35.38
CA VAL A 104 35.13 -2.55 -35.06
C VAL A 104 35.25 -2.23 -33.57
N SER A 105 35.38 -0.93 -33.25
CA SER A 105 35.28 -0.47 -31.87
C SER A 105 33.85 -0.62 -31.36
N PRO A 106 33.60 -1.32 -30.24
CA PRO A 106 32.26 -1.47 -29.69
C PRO A 106 31.80 -0.23 -28.89
N ILE A 107 32.58 0.84 -28.86
CA ILE A 107 32.25 2.07 -28.13
C ILE A 107 31.62 3.07 -29.10
N LEU A 108 30.42 3.55 -28.76
CA LEU A 108 29.75 4.64 -29.45
C LEU A 108 30.37 5.99 -29.04
N PRO A 109 30.97 6.74 -29.98
CA PRO A 109 31.51 8.06 -29.69
C PRO A 109 30.41 9.06 -29.29
N ALA A 110 30.76 10.06 -28.49
CA ALA A 110 29.81 11.08 -28.05
C ALA A 110 29.22 11.85 -29.26
N GLY A 111 27.89 11.98 -29.29
CA GLY A 111 27.16 12.68 -30.36
C GLY A 111 26.84 11.84 -31.60
N PHE A 112 27.29 10.58 -31.65
CA PHE A 112 27.00 9.67 -32.76
C PHE A 112 25.79 8.79 -32.46
N THR A 113 25.05 8.42 -33.52
CA THR A 113 23.90 7.50 -33.47
C THR A 113 24.27 6.06 -33.88
N GLN A 114 25.45 5.87 -34.48
CA GLN A 114 25.95 4.59 -35.01
C GLN A 114 27.46 4.46 -34.78
N LEU A 115 27.94 3.21 -34.63
CA LEU A 115 29.38 2.94 -34.51
C LEU A 115 30.11 3.37 -35.80
N PRO A 116 31.31 3.96 -35.71
CA PRO A 116 32.12 4.31 -36.88
C PRO A 116 32.57 3.06 -37.64
N LEU A 117 32.70 3.19 -38.97
CA LEU A 117 33.40 2.19 -39.77
C LEU A 117 34.86 2.12 -39.31
N PRO A 118 35.47 0.93 -39.30
CA PRO A 118 36.88 0.80 -38.97
C PRO A 118 37.74 1.39 -40.11
N PRO A 119 38.94 1.92 -39.80
CA PRO A 119 39.91 2.29 -40.83
C PRO A 119 40.19 1.14 -41.80
N ALA A 120 40.45 1.43 -43.08
CA ALA A 120 40.71 0.40 -44.10
C ALA A 120 41.88 -0.54 -43.74
N THR A 121 42.83 -0.07 -42.93
CA THR A 121 44.01 -0.81 -42.48
C THR A 121 43.87 -1.41 -41.08
N ALA A 122 42.66 -1.40 -40.51
CA ALA A 122 42.42 -1.88 -39.16
C ALA A 122 42.74 -3.39 -39.01
N ALA A 123 43.65 -3.70 -38.08
CA ALA A 123 43.89 -5.07 -37.63
C ALA A 123 42.83 -5.49 -36.59
N PRO A 124 42.58 -6.80 -36.41
CA PRO A 124 41.74 -7.31 -35.33
C PRO A 124 42.16 -6.76 -33.96
N LEU A 125 41.20 -6.27 -33.21
CA LEU A 125 41.41 -5.73 -31.87
C LEU A 125 41.75 -6.87 -30.90
N ALA A 126 42.75 -6.64 -30.03
CA ALA A 126 43.13 -7.56 -28.95
C ALA A 126 42.39 -7.28 -27.62
N GLY A 127 41.69 -6.14 -27.55
CA GLY A 127 40.93 -5.64 -26.41
C GLY A 127 40.00 -4.52 -26.85
N ILE A 128 39.22 -3.95 -25.93
CA ILE A 128 38.30 -2.85 -26.25
C ILE A 128 39.10 -1.56 -26.47
N MET A 129 39.08 -1.03 -27.70
CA MET A 129 39.84 0.15 -28.12
C MET A 129 38.96 1.13 -28.91
N LEU A 130 39.40 2.39 -29.03
CA LEU A 130 38.83 3.41 -29.92
C LEU A 130 39.78 3.68 -31.09
N TYR A 131 39.28 4.24 -32.19
CA TYR A 131 40.13 4.79 -33.26
C TYR A 131 40.22 6.31 -33.14
N ASP A 132 41.45 6.85 -33.17
CA ASP A 132 41.66 8.29 -33.23
C ASP A 132 41.37 8.85 -34.65
N GLY A 133 41.44 10.18 -34.81
CA GLY A 133 41.20 10.83 -36.11
C GLY A 133 42.22 10.49 -37.21
N SER A 134 43.30 9.79 -36.87
CA SER A 134 44.29 9.24 -37.81
C SER A 134 44.10 7.73 -38.06
N GLY A 135 43.08 7.10 -37.46
CA GLY A 135 42.79 5.69 -37.59
C GLY A 135 43.64 4.76 -36.72
N ASN A 136 44.38 5.28 -35.73
CA ASN A 136 45.15 4.44 -34.80
C ASN A 136 44.27 3.94 -33.65
N ALA A 137 44.46 2.68 -33.25
CA ALA A 137 43.80 2.12 -32.08
C ALA A 137 44.39 2.72 -30.78
N VAL A 138 43.55 3.35 -29.97
CA VAL A 138 43.90 3.99 -28.70
C VAL A 138 43.05 3.46 -27.56
N THR A 139 43.60 3.48 -26.35
CA THR A 139 42.91 3.04 -25.14
C THR A 139 41.69 3.93 -24.88
N PRO A 140 40.53 3.37 -24.47
CA PRO A 140 39.36 4.15 -24.10
C PRO A 140 39.65 5.11 -22.93
N PRO A 141 39.09 6.32 -22.91
CA PRO A 141 39.19 7.23 -21.77
C PRO A 141 38.63 6.59 -20.50
N ASP A 142 39.27 6.86 -19.37
CA ASP A 142 38.77 6.44 -18.06
C ASP A 142 37.37 7.02 -17.82
N GLY A 143 36.48 6.21 -17.26
CA GLY A 143 35.09 6.61 -17.05
C GLY A 143 34.18 5.47 -16.65
N ILE A 144 32.91 5.82 -16.46
CA ILE A 144 31.82 4.87 -16.33
C ILE A 144 31.10 4.80 -17.68
N TYR A 145 30.87 3.58 -18.14
CA TYR A 145 30.21 3.27 -19.40
C TYR A 145 28.94 2.47 -19.14
N LEU A 146 27.90 2.79 -19.91
CA LEU A 146 26.71 1.97 -20.05
C LEU A 146 26.97 0.93 -21.14
N GLY A 147 26.94 -0.34 -20.76
CA GLY A 147 26.81 -1.46 -21.69
C GLY A 147 25.36 -1.64 -22.06
N TYR A 148 25.05 -1.65 -23.35
CA TYR A 148 23.69 -1.76 -23.85
C TYR A 148 23.58 -2.75 -25.02
N LEU A 149 22.42 -3.37 -25.13
CA LEU A 149 22.01 -4.21 -26.25
C LEU A 149 21.30 -3.34 -27.28
N GLU A 150 21.63 -3.54 -28.54
CA GLU A 150 20.86 -3.06 -29.66
C GLU A 150 20.44 -4.25 -30.52
N ALA A 151 19.15 -4.33 -30.84
CA ALA A 151 18.57 -5.40 -31.65
C ALA A 151 17.72 -4.84 -32.80
N TRP A 152 17.77 -5.50 -33.95
CA TRP A 152 17.01 -5.10 -35.14
C TRP A 152 16.87 -6.26 -36.13
N LEU A 153 15.95 -6.13 -37.08
CA LEU A 153 15.78 -7.10 -38.17
C LEU A 153 16.66 -6.73 -39.37
N ARG A 154 17.56 -7.63 -39.74
CA ARG A 154 18.36 -7.56 -40.97
C ARG A 154 17.66 -8.35 -42.07
N HIS A 155 17.47 -7.71 -43.21
CA HIS A 155 16.88 -8.38 -44.37
C HIS A 155 17.96 -9.13 -45.16
N VAL A 156 17.81 -10.46 -45.23
CA VAL A 156 18.75 -11.42 -45.82
C VAL A 156 18.19 -11.95 -47.14
N THR A 157 19.02 -11.92 -48.18
CA THR A 157 18.76 -12.48 -49.50
C THR A 157 19.76 -13.58 -49.80
N ALA A 158 19.65 -14.19 -50.98
CA ALA A 158 20.63 -15.16 -51.44
C ALA A 158 22.04 -14.58 -51.70
N LEU A 159 22.20 -13.25 -51.67
CA LEU A 159 23.52 -12.60 -51.76
C LEU A 159 24.30 -12.69 -50.45
N GLU A 160 23.59 -12.68 -49.31
CA GLU A 160 24.16 -12.90 -47.99
C GLU A 160 24.26 -14.39 -47.66
N ASP A 161 23.19 -15.16 -47.92
CA ASP A 161 23.11 -16.59 -47.65
C ASP A 161 22.70 -17.38 -48.91
N PRO A 162 23.66 -17.95 -49.66
CA PRO A 162 23.38 -18.71 -50.87
C PRO A 162 22.47 -19.94 -50.67
N LEU A 163 22.35 -20.46 -49.45
CA LEU A 163 21.56 -21.65 -49.14
C LEU A 163 20.05 -21.39 -49.14
N ILE A 164 19.63 -20.12 -49.19
CA ILE A 164 18.23 -19.72 -49.33
C ILE A 164 17.61 -20.15 -50.66
N ARG A 165 18.43 -20.36 -51.71
CA ARG A 165 17.97 -20.73 -53.06
C ARG A 165 17.63 -22.20 -53.16
N GLU A 166 16.56 -22.51 -53.90
CA GLU A 166 16.20 -23.91 -54.19
C GLU A 166 17.13 -24.51 -55.24
N VAL A 167 18.00 -25.42 -54.81
CA VAL A 167 19.01 -26.05 -55.66
C VAL A 167 18.35 -26.92 -56.75
N ALA A 168 17.25 -27.60 -56.43
CA ALA A 168 16.57 -28.52 -57.36
C ALA A 168 15.93 -27.82 -58.57
N LEU A 169 15.61 -26.52 -58.45
CA LEU A 169 14.99 -25.73 -59.52
C LEU A 169 16.00 -24.87 -60.29
N GLY A 170 17.31 -25.12 -60.13
CA GLY A 170 18.36 -24.32 -60.76
C GLY A 170 18.68 -23.02 -60.03
N GLY A 171 18.36 -22.95 -58.74
CA GLY A 171 18.68 -21.82 -57.86
C GLY A 171 17.76 -20.59 -57.92
N PRO A 172 16.44 -20.68 -58.22
CA PRO A 172 15.57 -19.51 -58.17
C PRO A 172 15.52 -18.92 -56.77
N ASP A 173 15.46 -17.60 -56.73
CA ASP A 173 15.27 -16.81 -55.52
C ASP A 173 13.77 -16.49 -55.38
N SER A 174 13.08 -17.27 -54.54
CA SER A 174 11.62 -17.21 -54.42
C SER A 174 11.13 -16.35 -53.26
N ALA A 175 11.97 -16.10 -52.25
CA ALA A 175 11.63 -15.33 -51.06
C ALA A 175 12.92 -14.89 -50.35
N THR A 176 12.81 -13.88 -49.50
CA THR A 176 13.88 -13.37 -48.63
C THR A 176 13.56 -13.68 -47.16
N ARG A 177 14.50 -13.41 -46.24
CA ARG A 177 14.41 -13.72 -44.80
C ARG A 177 14.64 -12.44 -44.01
N ASP A 178 13.95 -12.29 -42.89
CA ASP A 178 14.38 -11.36 -41.85
C ASP A 178 15.14 -12.14 -40.78
N GLN A 179 16.34 -11.68 -40.47
CA GLN A 179 17.22 -12.22 -39.46
C GLN A 179 17.30 -11.23 -38.30
N LEU A 180 16.94 -11.66 -37.09
CA LEU A 180 17.18 -10.85 -35.91
C LEU A 180 18.69 -10.76 -35.63
N ILE A 181 19.20 -9.53 -35.59
CA ILE A 181 20.56 -9.22 -35.22
C ILE A 181 20.55 -8.54 -33.87
N TRP A 182 21.55 -8.86 -33.05
CA TRP A 182 21.85 -8.16 -31.82
C TRP A 182 23.34 -7.78 -31.77
N GLN A 183 23.64 -6.65 -31.12
CA GLN A 183 24.98 -6.22 -30.79
C GLN A 183 25.01 -5.60 -29.38
N VAL A 184 26.03 -5.94 -28.59
CA VAL A 184 26.34 -5.27 -27.33
C VAL A 184 27.36 -4.16 -27.60
N LYS A 185 27.06 -2.95 -27.13
CA LYS A 185 27.84 -1.73 -27.35
C LYS A 185 28.04 -0.99 -26.04
N LEU A 186 28.97 -0.04 -26.05
CA LEU A 186 29.34 0.79 -24.90
C LEU A 186 29.10 2.26 -25.19
N MET A 187 28.63 3.00 -24.19
CA MET A 187 28.50 4.46 -24.23
C MET A 187 29.06 5.05 -22.95
N ARG A 188 29.98 6.02 -23.03
CA ARG A 188 30.49 6.70 -21.84
C ARG A 188 29.39 7.60 -21.25
N VAL A 189 29.12 7.48 -19.96
CA VAL A 189 28.03 8.20 -19.28
C VAL A 189 28.48 9.08 -18.11
N ALA A 190 29.63 8.80 -17.48
CA ALA A 190 30.15 9.60 -16.38
C ALA A 190 31.66 9.46 -16.19
N ASP A 191 32.24 10.31 -15.34
CA ASP A 191 33.63 10.22 -14.90
C ASP A 191 33.81 9.11 -13.83
N PRO A 192 35.03 8.56 -13.65
CA PRO A 192 35.28 7.53 -12.64
C PRO A 192 34.87 7.97 -11.24
N GLY A 193 34.24 7.08 -10.48
CA GLY A 193 33.84 7.34 -9.09
C GLY A 193 32.58 8.19 -8.93
N THR A 194 31.92 8.59 -10.01
CA THR A 194 30.59 9.23 -9.97
C THR A 194 29.54 8.22 -9.46
N ASP A 195 28.72 8.63 -8.50
CA ASP A 195 27.63 7.79 -7.97
C ASP A 195 26.45 7.77 -8.96
N ILE A 196 26.30 6.66 -9.69
CA ILE A 196 25.24 6.45 -10.69
C ILE A 196 24.68 5.03 -10.58
N ALA A 197 23.39 4.90 -10.90
CA ALA A 197 22.66 3.66 -10.89
C ALA A 197 22.14 3.31 -12.30
N CYS A 198 21.72 2.05 -12.49
CA CYS A 198 21.22 1.56 -13.77
C CYS A 198 20.01 2.35 -14.32
N ASN A 199 19.21 2.95 -13.42
CA ASN A 199 18.04 3.77 -13.73
C ASN A 199 18.33 5.28 -13.77
N SER A 200 19.58 5.71 -13.62
CA SER A 200 19.95 7.11 -13.78
C SER A 200 19.59 7.61 -15.20
N ALA A 201 19.22 8.89 -15.29
CA ALA A 201 18.96 9.54 -16.57
C ALA A 201 20.29 9.88 -17.26
N PHE A 202 20.42 9.50 -18.53
CA PHE A 202 21.61 9.80 -19.33
C PHE A 202 21.15 10.43 -20.64
N ALA A 203 21.42 11.71 -20.84
CA ALA A 203 20.95 12.44 -22.03
C ALA A 203 21.37 11.76 -23.36
N ALA A 204 22.57 11.18 -23.40
CA ALA A 204 23.05 10.43 -24.56
C ALA A 204 22.28 9.13 -24.80
N TRP A 205 21.86 8.44 -23.75
CA TRP A 205 20.99 7.27 -23.84
C TRP A 205 19.58 7.68 -24.31
N ASP A 206 19.00 8.70 -23.69
CA ASP A 206 17.64 9.14 -23.98
C ASP A 206 17.52 9.60 -25.45
N ALA A 207 18.54 10.29 -25.96
CA ALA A 207 18.63 10.65 -27.37
C ALA A 207 18.77 9.43 -28.30
N LEU A 208 19.57 8.42 -27.92
CA LEU A 208 19.76 7.20 -28.72
C LEU A 208 18.52 6.30 -28.73
N ALA A 209 17.83 6.18 -27.60
CA ALA A 209 16.66 5.31 -27.46
C ALA A 209 15.36 5.95 -27.98
N ALA A 210 15.30 7.27 -28.13
CA ALA A 210 14.11 7.98 -28.61
C ALA A 210 13.73 7.56 -30.04
N ALA A 211 12.50 7.08 -30.23
CA ALA A 211 11.99 6.70 -31.54
C ALA A 211 12.06 7.88 -32.55
N PRO A 212 12.38 7.62 -33.84
CA PRO A 212 12.32 8.65 -34.86
C PRO A 212 10.93 9.28 -34.95
N ASP A 213 10.85 10.60 -34.83
CA ASP A 213 9.62 11.38 -34.95
C ASP A 213 9.57 12.23 -36.24
N GLY A 214 10.60 12.11 -37.08
CA GLY A 214 10.58 12.60 -38.46
C GLY A 214 9.42 12.00 -39.25
N LYS A 215 8.75 12.82 -40.06
CA LYS A 215 7.60 12.40 -40.86
C LYS A 215 7.72 12.86 -42.30
N MET A 216 7.26 12.00 -43.21
CA MET A 216 7.16 12.30 -44.64
C MET A 216 5.69 12.26 -45.07
N GLY A 217 5.31 13.16 -45.97
CA GLY A 217 4.09 13.08 -46.76
C GLY A 217 4.45 12.87 -48.23
N ALA A 218 3.59 12.17 -48.96
CA ALA A 218 3.73 11.94 -50.40
C ALA A 218 2.42 12.25 -51.13
N ARG A 219 2.51 12.70 -52.37
CA ARG A 219 1.36 12.90 -53.25
C ARG A 219 1.74 12.69 -54.72
N ALA A 220 0.75 12.41 -55.55
CA ALA A 220 0.88 12.54 -57.00
C ALA A 220 0.12 13.80 -57.43
N GLU A 221 0.81 14.76 -58.03
CA GLU A 221 0.21 15.98 -58.55
C GLU A 221 0.62 16.17 -60.01
N PRO A 222 -0.27 16.72 -60.86
CA PRO A 222 0.12 17.14 -62.18
C PRO A 222 1.25 18.17 -62.07
N SER A 223 2.38 17.89 -62.74
CA SER A 223 3.53 18.80 -62.77
C SER A 223 3.07 20.22 -63.15
N LYS A 224 3.58 21.24 -62.44
CA LYS A 224 3.20 22.65 -62.63
C LYS A 224 3.08 23.03 -64.10
N GLN A 225 2.06 23.83 -64.44
CA GLN A 225 1.76 24.26 -65.81
C GLN A 225 3.04 24.63 -66.57
N PRO A 226 3.27 24.07 -67.77
CA PRO A 226 4.38 24.48 -68.60
C PRO A 226 4.33 25.99 -68.81
N LYS A 227 5.49 26.66 -68.79
CA LYS A 227 5.57 28.10 -69.11
C LYS A 227 5.14 28.42 -70.55
N ASP A 228 5.07 27.40 -71.41
CA ASP A 228 4.60 27.50 -72.78
C ASP A 228 3.08 27.22 -72.86
N PRO A 229 2.26 28.21 -73.24
CA PRO A 229 0.80 28.06 -73.34
C PRO A 229 0.33 27.09 -74.44
N CYS A 230 1.22 26.58 -75.30
CA CYS A 230 0.92 25.54 -76.29
C CYS A 230 1.06 24.10 -75.76
N LEU A 231 1.62 23.93 -74.55
CA LEU A 231 1.74 22.63 -73.90
C LEU A 231 0.58 22.47 -72.92
N LEU A 232 -0.34 21.54 -73.21
CA LEU A 232 -1.41 21.15 -72.30
C LEU A 232 -0.78 20.63 -71.00
N ALA A 233 -1.26 21.14 -69.86
CA ALA A 233 -0.87 20.60 -68.57
C ALA A 233 -1.28 19.12 -68.50
N PRO A 234 -0.41 18.23 -68.00
CA PRO A 234 -0.82 16.85 -67.76
C PRO A 234 -2.07 16.82 -66.87
N GLU A 235 -3.04 15.94 -67.15
CA GLU A 235 -4.23 15.79 -66.31
C GLU A 235 -4.02 14.74 -65.20
N ALA A 236 -3.02 13.87 -65.36
CA ALA A 236 -2.67 12.77 -64.45
C ALA A 236 -1.59 13.19 -63.45
N GLY A 237 -1.74 12.78 -62.18
CA GLY A 237 -0.73 12.97 -61.13
C GLY A 237 0.50 12.11 -61.37
N PHE A 238 0.33 10.79 -61.38
CA PHE A 238 1.38 9.83 -61.73
C PHE A 238 1.30 9.47 -63.22
N ARG A 239 2.42 9.61 -63.95
CA ARG A 239 2.42 9.62 -65.43
C ARG A 239 3.10 8.42 -66.10
N ARG A 240 3.65 7.47 -65.33
CA ARG A 240 4.32 6.29 -65.89
C ARG A 240 3.33 5.16 -66.21
N LEU A 241 3.76 4.27 -67.11
CA LEU A 241 2.96 3.15 -67.61
C LEU A 241 3.05 1.91 -66.72
N GLU A 242 4.05 1.87 -65.84
CA GLU A 242 4.31 0.76 -64.93
C GLU A 242 3.68 0.97 -63.54
N ASN A 243 3.35 -0.15 -62.87
CA ASN A 243 3.08 -0.12 -61.43
C ASN A 243 4.41 -0.23 -60.69
N LEU A 244 4.69 0.72 -59.80
CA LEU A 244 5.98 0.86 -59.12
C LEU A 244 5.80 0.84 -57.60
N LEU A 245 6.89 0.58 -56.87
CA LEU A 245 6.96 0.70 -55.42
C LEU A 245 8.11 1.64 -55.07
N TYR A 246 7.82 2.93 -54.99
CA TYR A 246 8.83 3.91 -54.62
C TYR A 246 9.29 3.67 -53.18
N ARG A 247 10.59 3.80 -52.92
CA ARG A 247 11.20 3.84 -51.59
C ARG A 247 12.01 5.11 -51.47
N VAL A 248 11.76 5.89 -50.42
CA VAL A 248 12.58 7.03 -50.01
C VAL A 248 13.27 6.64 -48.71
N GLU A 249 14.59 6.71 -48.67
CA GLU A 249 15.43 6.26 -47.54
C GLU A 249 16.40 7.36 -47.11
N ILE A 250 16.58 7.57 -45.81
CA ILE A 250 17.54 8.50 -45.24
C ILE A 250 18.96 7.94 -45.42
N HIS A 251 19.80 8.70 -46.12
CA HIS A 251 21.21 8.37 -46.36
C HIS A 251 22.13 8.93 -45.28
N GLU A 252 21.88 10.18 -44.86
CA GLU A 252 22.63 10.86 -43.80
C GLU A 252 21.64 11.52 -42.81
N ASP A 253 21.87 11.32 -41.51
CA ASP A 253 21.03 11.83 -40.42
C ASP A 253 21.56 13.14 -39.79
N GLY A 254 22.59 13.73 -40.37
CA GLY A 254 23.22 14.97 -39.87
C GLY A 254 24.11 14.80 -38.63
N SER A 255 24.16 13.63 -37.99
CA SER A 255 24.94 13.42 -36.75
C SER A 255 26.45 13.54 -36.95
N ALA A 256 26.97 13.12 -38.11
CA ALA A 256 28.40 13.15 -38.42
C ALA A 256 28.86 14.34 -39.27
N GLY A 257 27.94 15.00 -40.01
CA GLY A 257 28.28 15.99 -41.05
C GLY A 257 27.36 17.21 -41.15
N GLY A 258 26.36 17.34 -40.27
CA GLY A 258 25.44 18.48 -40.21
C GLY A 258 24.44 18.60 -41.37
N LYS A 259 24.49 17.69 -42.36
CA LYS A 259 23.56 17.63 -43.48
C LYS A 259 22.63 16.43 -43.37
N LEU A 260 21.35 16.66 -43.65
CA LEU A 260 20.35 15.61 -43.80
C LEU A 260 20.21 15.31 -45.29
N ARG A 261 20.23 14.03 -45.67
CA ARG A 261 20.14 13.62 -47.07
C ARG A 261 19.30 12.38 -47.23
N TYR A 262 18.58 12.29 -48.35
CA TYR A 262 17.78 11.13 -48.70
C TYR A 262 18.19 10.59 -50.07
N LYS A 263 17.95 9.30 -50.28
CA LYS A 263 18.06 8.59 -51.56
C LYS A 263 16.73 7.92 -51.85
N TRP A 264 16.45 7.66 -53.12
CA TRP A 264 15.18 7.04 -53.50
C TRP A 264 15.32 6.10 -54.69
N SER A 265 14.42 5.14 -54.76
CA SER A 265 14.32 4.18 -55.86
C SER A 265 12.86 3.95 -56.22
N ARG A 266 12.58 3.66 -57.49
CA ARG A 266 11.24 3.30 -57.98
C ARG A 266 10.86 1.82 -57.76
N ASP A 267 11.85 0.98 -57.43
CA ASP A 267 11.70 -0.48 -57.31
C ASP A 267 12.04 -0.96 -55.89
N ASN A 268 11.69 -0.19 -54.86
CA ASN A 268 12.01 -0.46 -53.44
C ASN A 268 13.53 -0.63 -53.16
N GLY A 269 14.39 -0.20 -54.09
CA GLY A 269 15.82 -0.52 -54.09
C GLY A 269 16.07 -2.03 -54.08
N SER A 270 15.27 -2.83 -54.77
CA SER A 270 15.39 -4.29 -54.81
C SER A 270 16.56 -4.80 -55.65
N ILE A 271 17.11 -3.95 -56.52
CA ILE A 271 18.19 -4.30 -57.45
C ILE A 271 19.53 -4.23 -56.72
N VAL A 272 20.03 -5.39 -56.33
CA VAL A 272 21.31 -5.57 -55.63
C VAL A 272 22.16 -6.60 -56.36
N SER A 273 23.46 -6.36 -56.46
CA SER A 273 24.41 -7.26 -57.12
C SER A 273 25.71 -7.36 -56.35
N ARG A 274 26.36 -8.54 -56.38
CA ARG A 274 27.68 -8.74 -55.78
C ARG A 274 28.74 -8.11 -56.68
N VAL A 275 29.71 -7.41 -56.09
CA VAL A 275 30.89 -6.92 -56.82
C VAL A 275 31.86 -8.08 -56.98
N VAL A 276 32.20 -8.42 -58.22
CA VAL A 276 33.10 -9.53 -58.57
C VAL A 276 34.53 -9.05 -58.64
N ARG A 277 34.77 -7.90 -59.29
CA ARG A 277 36.13 -7.39 -59.52
C ARG A 277 36.17 -5.87 -59.65
N TRP A 278 37.22 -5.27 -59.09
CA TRP A 278 37.64 -3.90 -59.33
C TRP A 278 38.65 -3.96 -60.48
N LEU A 279 38.37 -3.30 -61.60
CA LEU A 279 39.20 -3.44 -62.80
C LEU A 279 40.43 -2.54 -62.75
N ASN A 280 40.32 -1.37 -62.11
CA ASN A 280 41.33 -0.29 -62.11
C ASN A 280 41.78 0.17 -60.69
N ASP A 281 41.88 -0.75 -59.72
CA ASP A 281 42.29 -0.51 -58.31
C ASP A 281 43.73 0.08 -58.20
N PRO A 282 44.04 1.09 -57.36
CA PRO A 282 43.22 1.68 -56.29
C PRO A 282 42.22 2.77 -56.70
N ALA A 283 42.35 3.37 -57.89
CA ALA A 283 41.43 4.41 -58.38
C ALA A 283 40.41 3.81 -59.37
N ALA A 284 39.73 2.74 -58.95
CA ALA A 284 38.86 1.99 -59.84
C ALA A 284 37.63 2.83 -60.24
N ASP A 285 37.49 3.13 -61.52
CA ASP A 285 36.29 3.70 -62.15
C ASP A 285 35.44 2.63 -62.86
N GLU A 286 36.01 1.44 -63.09
CA GLU A 286 35.32 0.29 -63.69
C GLU A 286 35.26 -0.94 -62.77
N PHE A 287 34.07 -1.55 -62.71
CA PHE A 287 33.75 -2.63 -61.79
C PHE A 287 32.95 -3.73 -62.50
N GLU A 288 33.29 -4.99 -62.25
CA GLU A 288 32.53 -6.14 -62.71
C GLU A 288 31.55 -6.57 -61.62
N VAL A 289 30.25 -6.60 -61.92
CA VAL A 289 29.19 -7.08 -61.02
C VAL A 289 28.70 -8.47 -61.44
N ALA A 290 28.13 -9.24 -60.51
CA ALA A 290 27.66 -10.59 -60.81
C ALA A 290 26.50 -10.61 -61.82
N SER A 291 25.66 -9.57 -61.78
CA SER A 291 24.58 -9.31 -62.72
C SER A 291 24.26 -7.81 -62.73
N ILE A 292 23.95 -7.25 -63.88
CA ILE A 292 23.41 -5.89 -63.97
C ILE A 292 21.90 -5.83 -63.75
N GLY A 293 21.18 -6.96 -63.72
CA GLY A 293 19.72 -6.97 -63.63
C GLY A 293 19.07 -8.11 -64.38
N ARG A 294 17.73 -8.20 -64.32
CA ARG A 294 16.96 -9.27 -65.01
C ARG A 294 16.57 -8.87 -66.44
N ASP A 295 16.28 -7.60 -66.66
CA ASP A 295 15.82 -7.06 -67.93
C ASP A 295 16.22 -5.57 -68.10
N ALA A 296 15.78 -4.94 -69.20
CA ALA A 296 16.14 -3.56 -69.54
C ALA A 296 15.57 -2.50 -68.57
N TYR A 297 14.56 -2.83 -67.77
CA TYR A 297 13.93 -1.93 -66.80
C TYR A 297 14.43 -2.19 -65.38
N LEU A 298 14.57 -3.46 -65.00
CA LEU A 298 15.13 -3.93 -63.73
C LEU A 298 16.64 -4.19 -63.85
N SER A 299 17.37 -3.18 -64.34
CA SER A 299 18.83 -3.23 -64.44
C SER A 299 19.52 -1.95 -63.97
N ILE A 300 20.83 -2.08 -63.75
CA ILE A 300 21.80 -1.02 -63.56
C ILE A 300 22.05 -0.38 -64.92
N THR A 301 21.60 0.85 -65.09
CA THR A 301 21.68 1.59 -66.35
C THR A 301 22.50 2.87 -66.19
N ALA A 302 22.97 3.43 -67.31
CA ALA A 302 23.56 4.76 -67.31
C ALA A 302 22.61 5.79 -66.66
N GLY A 303 23.16 6.71 -65.87
CA GLY A 303 22.44 7.78 -65.19
C GLY A 303 21.88 7.44 -63.80
N CYS A 304 21.78 6.15 -63.44
CA CYS A 304 21.39 5.75 -62.08
C CYS A 304 22.56 5.92 -61.08
N TRP A 305 22.25 5.77 -59.80
CA TRP A 305 23.22 5.79 -58.71
C TRP A 305 23.46 4.38 -58.17
N LEU A 306 24.71 4.06 -57.87
CA LEU A 306 25.08 2.84 -57.16
C LEU A 306 25.59 3.17 -55.77
N GLU A 307 25.05 2.49 -54.77
CA GLU A 307 25.57 2.48 -53.41
C GLU A 307 26.47 1.26 -53.22
N PHE A 308 27.75 1.48 -52.93
CA PHE A 308 28.71 0.44 -52.56
C PHE A 308 28.68 0.19 -51.07
N PHE A 309 28.47 -1.06 -50.67
CA PHE A 309 28.42 -1.47 -49.27
C PHE A 309 28.83 -2.93 -49.12
N ASP A 310 29.17 -3.32 -47.90
CA ASP A 310 29.61 -4.68 -47.55
C ASP A 310 28.84 -5.17 -46.31
N ASP A 311 29.15 -6.35 -45.77
CA ASP A 311 28.50 -6.86 -44.56
C ASP A 311 28.77 -5.99 -43.32
N THR A 312 29.92 -5.31 -43.26
CA THR A 312 30.27 -4.37 -42.18
C THR A 312 29.35 -3.16 -42.18
N HIS A 313 29.12 -2.54 -43.34
CA HIS A 313 28.23 -1.39 -43.46
C HIS A 313 26.81 -1.74 -42.98
N GLU A 314 26.29 -2.88 -43.43
CA GLU A 314 24.96 -3.35 -43.07
C GLU A 314 24.82 -3.65 -41.57
N LEU A 315 25.79 -4.35 -40.97
CA LEU A 315 25.77 -4.67 -39.54
C LEU A 315 25.95 -3.45 -38.64
N LEU A 316 26.56 -2.37 -39.14
CA LEU A 316 26.69 -1.10 -38.40
C LEU A 316 25.57 -0.10 -38.72
N GLY A 317 24.67 -0.43 -39.65
CA GLY A 317 23.61 0.46 -40.13
C GLY A 317 24.13 1.66 -40.94
N ARG A 318 25.38 1.61 -41.39
CA ARG A 318 26.05 2.70 -42.10
C ARG A 318 25.64 2.73 -43.57
N ALA A 319 25.36 3.91 -44.08
CA ALA A 319 25.17 4.11 -45.51
C ALA A 319 26.48 3.82 -46.27
N GLY A 320 26.34 3.30 -47.49
CA GLY A 320 27.46 3.03 -48.38
C GLY A 320 27.92 4.26 -49.16
N THR A 321 28.94 4.10 -49.99
CA THR A 321 29.38 5.17 -50.90
C THR A 321 28.48 5.22 -52.13
N LEU A 322 27.83 6.37 -52.38
CA LEU A 322 27.02 6.61 -53.58
C LEU A 322 27.88 7.17 -54.70
N VAL A 323 27.66 6.69 -55.93
CA VAL A 323 28.37 7.13 -57.13
C VAL A 323 27.52 6.90 -58.37
N LYS A 324 27.57 7.84 -59.32
CA LYS A 324 26.74 7.81 -60.53
C LYS A 324 27.33 6.89 -61.60
N VAL A 325 26.46 6.15 -62.30
CA VAL A 325 26.84 5.27 -63.42
C VAL A 325 26.92 6.06 -64.72
N LEU A 326 28.04 5.96 -65.43
CA LEU A 326 28.22 6.57 -66.75
C LEU A 326 27.73 5.65 -67.87
N LYS A 327 28.12 4.37 -67.82
CA LYS A 327 27.74 3.35 -68.82
C LYS A 327 27.83 1.95 -68.24
N THR A 328 27.19 1.00 -68.92
CA THR A 328 27.31 -0.44 -68.66
C THR A 328 27.65 -1.19 -69.94
N GLU A 329 28.59 -2.13 -69.87
CA GLU A 329 29.03 -2.97 -70.98
C GLU A 329 29.08 -4.43 -70.49
N GLY A 330 28.07 -5.23 -70.84
CA GLY A 330 27.88 -6.55 -70.24
C GLY A 330 27.68 -6.44 -68.73
N ASN A 331 28.52 -7.12 -67.95
CA ASN A 331 28.53 -7.05 -66.49
C ASN A 331 29.51 -6.01 -65.92
N VAL A 332 30.14 -5.21 -66.77
CA VAL A 332 31.06 -4.14 -66.35
C VAL A 332 30.29 -2.83 -66.26
N VAL A 333 30.47 -2.12 -65.16
CA VAL A 333 29.88 -0.81 -64.87
C VAL A 333 31.00 0.22 -64.76
N THR A 334 30.89 1.33 -65.52
CA THR A 334 31.80 2.48 -65.45
C THR A 334 31.15 3.61 -64.65
N LEU A 335 31.88 4.19 -63.72
CA LEU A 335 31.41 5.16 -62.73
C LEU A 335 31.99 6.56 -62.94
N ASP A 336 31.23 7.58 -62.54
CA ASP A 336 31.70 8.97 -62.46
C ASP A 336 32.27 9.24 -61.06
N LEU A 337 33.59 9.06 -60.90
CA LEU A 337 34.26 9.26 -59.60
C LEU A 337 34.12 10.69 -59.06
N SER A 338 33.85 11.70 -59.90
CA SER A 338 33.62 13.07 -59.43
C SER A 338 32.30 13.24 -58.67
N SER A 339 31.37 12.30 -58.88
CA SER A 339 30.07 12.25 -58.20
C SER A 339 30.08 11.44 -56.90
N ALA A 340 31.20 10.80 -56.56
CA ALA A 340 31.28 9.90 -55.42
C ALA A 340 31.09 10.65 -54.08
N THR A 341 30.23 10.13 -53.20
CA THR A 341 29.97 10.72 -51.88
C THR A 341 31.01 10.36 -50.83
N GLY A 342 31.93 9.44 -51.17
CA GLY A 342 32.96 8.91 -50.29
C GLY A 342 34.00 8.09 -51.07
N PRO A 343 35.00 7.52 -50.38
CA PRO A 343 36.00 6.66 -50.99
C PRO A 343 35.41 5.34 -51.52
N LEU A 344 36.05 4.79 -52.56
CA LEU A 344 35.67 3.53 -53.24
C LEU A 344 36.76 2.45 -53.18
N ASP A 345 37.78 2.65 -52.35
CA ASP A 345 38.91 1.73 -52.20
C ASP A 345 38.43 0.32 -51.86
N LYS A 346 38.95 -0.70 -52.56
CA LYS A 346 38.56 -2.10 -52.36
C LYS A 346 38.72 -2.56 -50.90
N ALA A 347 39.74 -2.04 -50.20
CA ALA A 347 40.01 -2.36 -48.80
C ALA A 347 38.88 -1.95 -47.84
N LEU A 348 38.03 -0.99 -48.22
CA LEU A 348 36.87 -0.56 -47.43
C LEU A 348 35.67 -1.51 -47.56
N PHE A 349 35.66 -2.40 -48.56
CA PHE A 349 34.56 -3.33 -48.85
C PHE A 349 35.06 -4.78 -48.85
N GLY A 350 35.78 -5.15 -47.80
CA GLY A 350 36.49 -6.43 -47.73
C GLY A 350 35.58 -7.66 -47.59
N ASP A 351 34.32 -7.51 -47.16
CA ASP A 351 33.46 -8.64 -46.79
C ASP A 351 32.12 -8.64 -47.52
N ASN A 352 31.99 -9.58 -48.45
CA ASN A 352 30.83 -9.72 -49.34
C ASN A 352 30.39 -8.38 -49.97
N PRO A 353 31.26 -7.74 -50.77
CA PRO A 353 30.96 -6.44 -51.34
C PRO A 353 29.80 -6.50 -52.34
N ARG A 354 28.91 -5.52 -52.24
CA ARG A 354 27.69 -5.42 -53.04
C ARG A 354 27.47 -3.99 -53.50
N VAL A 355 26.66 -3.87 -54.55
CA VAL A 355 26.12 -2.61 -55.03
C VAL A 355 24.61 -2.66 -55.05
N ARG A 356 23.97 -1.54 -54.72
CA ARG A 356 22.52 -1.36 -54.79
C ARG A 356 22.17 -0.19 -55.69
N ARG A 357 21.19 -0.39 -56.59
CA ARG A 357 20.71 0.66 -57.50
C ARG A 357 19.78 1.62 -56.79
N TRP A 358 19.99 2.91 -57.03
CA TRP A 358 19.13 4.01 -56.65
C TRP A 358 18.85 4.90 -57.86
N ASP A 359 17.68 5.53 -57.89
CA ASP A 359 17.24 6.37 -59.02
C ASP A 359 17.62 7.84 -58.79
N GLY A 360 17.72 8.28 -57.53
CA GLY A 360 18.24 9.60 -57.17
C GLY A 360 18.58 9.74 -55.70
N TRP A 361 19.19 10.87 -55.35
CA TRP A 361 19.44 11.31 -53.99
C TRP A 361 19.57 12.83 -53.96
N ASP A 362 19.26 13.46 -52.83
CA ASP A 362 19.35 14.91 -52.66
C ASP A 362 19.49 15.34 -51.18
N ASP A 363 19.85 16.60 -50.97
CA ASP A 363 19.79 17.25 -49.67
C ASP A 363 18.33 17.38 -49.20
N MET A 364 18.12 17.24 -47.89
CA MET A 364 16.81 17.26 -47.26
C MET A 364 16.57 18.60 -46.54
N ALA A 365 15.40 19.20 -46.78
CA ALA A 365 14.98 20.44 -46.13
C ALA A 365 13.63 20.25 -45.40
N PRO A 366 13.62 19.71 -44.17
CA PRO A 366 12.40 19.48 -43.41
C PRO A 366 11.73 20.81 -42.98
N LEU A 367 10.40 20.86 -43.04
CA LEU A 367 9.61 22.03 -42.65
C LEU A 367 8.83 21.81 -41.35
N ALA A 368 8.59 22.88 -40.58
CA ALA A 368 7.78 22.76 -39.37
C ALA A 368 6.34 22.31 -39.71
N ALA A 369 5.72 21.49 -38.85
CA ALA A 369 4.40 20.91 -39.09
C ALA A 369 3.27 21.94 -39.32
N ASN A 370 3.45 23.16 -38.82
CA ASN A 370 2.52 24.29 -38.99
C ASN A 370 2.76 25.10 -40.28
N SER A 371 3.73 24.71 -41.11
CA SER A 371 3.96 25.37 -42.40
C SER A 371 2.76 25.18 -43.33
N PRO A 372 2.43 26.15 -44.20
CA PRO A 372 1.37 26.00 -45.19
C PRO A 372 1.50 24.68 -45.97
N TYR A 373 0.39 23.97 -46.17
CA TYR A 373 0.38 22.61 -46.70
C TYR A 373 1.10 22.52 -48.06
N ASP A 374 0.82 23.45 -48.97
CA ASP A 374 1.34 23.47 -50.34
C ASP A 374 2.80 23.94 -50.49
N THR A 375 3.46 24.37 -49.41
CA THR A 375 4.85 24.84 -49.44
C THR A 375 5.83 23.69 -49.20
N GLY A 376 6.93 23.64 -49.96
CA GLY A 376 8.06 22.74 -49.69
C GLY A 376 7.88 21.28 -50.13
N TRP A 377 7.03 21.03 -51.13
CA TRP A 377 7.00 19.77 -51.85
C TRP A 377 8.16 19.70 -52.85
N VAL A 378 8.78 18.52 -52.96
CA VAL A 378 9.90 18.23 -53.84
C VAL A 378 9.49 17.12 -54.79
N GLU A 379 9.60 17.36 -56.10
CA GLU A 379 9.32 16.36 -57.14
C GLU A 379 10.47 15.36 -57.22
N LEU A 380 10.16 14.06 -57.11
CA LEU A 380 11.11 12.96 -57.34
C LEU A 380 11.24 12.70 -58.84
N GLU A 381 10.11 12.36 -59.46
CA GLU A 381 9.95 12.22 -60.92
C GLU A 381 8.47 12.13 -61.29
N ASP A 382 8.14 12.48 -62.53
CA ASP A 382 6.87 12.18 -63.19
C ASP A 382 5.59 12.50 -62.41
N GLY A 383 5.63 13.57 -61.59
CA GLY A 383 4.51 14.06 -60.77
C GLY A 383 4.41 13.45 -59.36
N VAL A 384 5.33 12.56 -58.97
CA VAL A 384 5.44 12.09 -57.57
C VAL A 384 6.22 13.11 -56.75
N GLU A 385 5.57 13.67 -55.73
CA GLU A 385 6.16 14.65 -54.83
C GLU A 385 6.21 14.14 -53.38
N ILE A 386 7.27 14.53 -52.67
CA ILE A 386 7.44 14.26 -51.24
C ILE A 386 7.67 15.54 -50.44
N LYS A 387 7.39 15.47 -49.14
CA LYS A 387 7.67 16.56 -48.19
C LYS A 387 8.02 15.99 -46.82
N PHE A 388 9.07 16.51 -46.22
CA PHE A 388 9.52 16.13 -44.88
C PHE A 388 9.14 17.18 -43.83
N LEU A 389 8.86 16.74 -42.61
CA LEU A 389 8.64 17.61 -41.46
C LEU A 389 9.86 17.67 -40.54
N THR A 390 10.00 18.72 -39.74
CA THR A 390 11.02 18.75 -38.66
C THR A 390 10.80 17.60 -37.69
N GLY A 391 11.88 16.89 -37.36
CA GLY A 391 11.91 15.76 -36.42
C GLY A 391 13.27 15.09 -36.49
N ASN A 392 13.45 14.05 -35.69
CA ASN A 392 14.64 13.21 -35.66
C ASN A 392 14.52 12.12 -36.74
N TYR A 393 15.56 12.03 -37.55
CA TYR A 393 15.71 11.04 -38.62
C TYR A 393 16.93 10.18 -38.33
N ARG A 394 16.92 8.92 -38.77
CA ARG A 394 18.07 8.01 -38.65
C ARG A 394 18.44 7.47 -40.01
N VAL A 395 19.73 7.17 -40.20
CA VAL A 395 20.20 6.49 -41.41
C VAL A 395 19.46 5.17 -41.57
N GLY A 396 18.91 4.94 -42.77
CA GLY A 396 18.12 3.76 -43.10
C GLY A 396 16.62 3.87 -42.80
N ASP A 397 16.14 4.93 -42.13
CA ASP A 397 14.70 5.23 -42.06
C ASP A 397 14.14 5.36 -43.49
N TYR A 398 12.99 4.73 -43.77
CA TYR A 398 12.43 4.76 -45.10
C TYR A 398 10.90 4.81 -45.12
N TRP A 399 10.34 5.15 -46.28
CA TRP A 399 8.92 5.09 -46.59
C TRP A 399 8.73 4.42 -47.95
N THR A 400 7.67 3.61 -48.08
CA THR A 400 7.26 3.04 -49.37
C THR A 400 5.98 3.68 -49.90
N MET A 401 5.91 3.86 -51.22
CA MET A 401 4.79 4.53 -51.91
C MET A 401 4.43 3.74 -53.18
N PRO A 402 3.40 2.89 -53.13
CA PRO A 402 2.97 2.17 -54.31
C PRO A 402 2.34 3.13 -55.33
N ALA A 403 2.85 3.19 -56.55
CA ALA A 403 2.30 3.98 -57.63
C ALA A 403 1.51 3.10 -58.60
N ARG A 404 0.36 3.59 -59.09
CA ARG A 404 -0.56 2.83 -59.94
C ARG A 404 -0.95 3.63 -61.18
N THR A 405 -0.59 3.10 -62.35
CA THR A 405 -0.99 3.69 -63.65
C THR A 405 -2.51 3.70 -63.80
N ALA A 406 -3.20 2.67 -63.32
CA ALA A 406 -4.66 2.56 -63.47
C ALA A 406 -5.45 3.68 -62.76
N THR A 407 -4.89 4.25 -61.68
CA THR A 407 -5.50 5.37 -60.96
C THR A 407 -4.81 6.70 -61.26
N ALA A 408 -3.71 6.70 -62.03
CA ALA A 408 -2.84 7.85 -62.24
C ALA A 408 -2.43 8.55 -60.92
N ASP A 409 -2.23 7.77 -59.85
CA ASP A 409 -1.99 8.25 -58.48
C ASP A 409 -1.10 7.27 -57.69
N ILE A 410 -0.68 7.67 -56.49
CA ILE A 410 -0.03 6.83 -55.50
C ILE A 410 -1.01 6.36 -54.42
N GLU A 411 -0.84 5.13 -53.94
CA GLU A 411 -1.55 4.57 -52.80
C GLU A 411 -0.97 5.16 -51.49
N TRP A 412 -1.27 6.42 -51.19
CA TRP A 412 -0.83 7.09 -49.96
C TRP A 412 -2.02 7.47 -49.05
N PRO A 413 -1.95 7.25 -47.72
CA PRO A 413 -3.03 7.63 -46.82
C PRO A 413 -3.34 9.12 -46.84
N GLN A 414 -4.64 9.45 -46.84
CA GLN A 414 -5.13 10.83 -46.81
C GLN A 414 -5.94 11.10 -45.53
N ALA A 415 -5.84 12.34 -45.02
CA ALA A 415 -6.65 12.87 -43.93
C ALA A 415 -7.32 14.17 -44.39
N SER A 416 -8.66 14.21 -44.36
CA SER A 416 -9.45 15.37 -44.81
C SER A 416 -9.09 15.87 -46.23
N GLY A 417 -8.86 14.94 -47.16
CA GLY A 417 -8.51 15.24 -48.56
C GLY A 417 -7.07 15.74 -48.77
N LYS A 418 -6.20 15.62 -47.76
CA LYS A 418 -4.77 15.98 -47.84
C LYS A 418 -3.91 14.76 -47.54
N SER A 419 -2.72 14.68 -48.13
CA SER A 419 -1.75 13.62 -47.83
C SER A 419 -1.38 13.63 -46.36
N GLN A 420 -1.45 12.45 -45.74
CA GLN A 420 -1.09 12.27 -44.34
C GLN A 420 0.44 12.25 -44.19
N PHE A 421 0.95 12.88 -43.14
CA PHE A 421 2.37 12.75 -42.77
C PHE A 421 2.57 11.52 -41.88
N ARG A 422 3.40 10.57 -42.34
CA ARG A 422 3.64 9.29 -41.68
C ARG A 422 5.05 9.22 -41.12
N ALA A 423 5.20 8.56 -39.97
CA ALA A 423 6.50 8.13 -39.44
C ALA A 423 7.16 7.12 -40.41
N PRO A 424 8.49 6.93 -40.36
CA PRO A 424 9.17 5.97 -41.22
C PRO A 424 8.69 4.54 -40.93
N GLU A 425 8.65 3.73 -42.00
CA GLU A 425 8.48 2.27 -41.96
C GLU A 425 9.82 1.56 -41.63
N GLY A 426 10.88 2.35 -41.38
CA GLY A 426 12.27 1.94 -41.23
C GLY A 426 12.51 0.78 -40.26
N THR A 427 13.74 0.26 -40.32
CA THR A 427 14.15 -0.84 -39.42
C THR A 427 14.00 -0.40 -37.97
N LEU A 428 13.05 -1.00 -37.25
CA LEU A 428 12.89 -0.80 -35.82
C LEU A 428 14.16 -1.28 -35.11
N ARG A 429 14.82 -0.36 -34.39
CA ARG A 429 15.99 -0.65 -33.56
C ARG A 429 15.56 -0.56 -32.11
N ALA A 430 15.71 -1.67 -31.40
CA ALA A 430 15.29 -1.85 -30.03
C ALA A 430 16.53 -1.82 -29.12
N PHE A 431 16.43 -1.13 -27.98
CA PHE A 431 17.58 -0.86 -27.10
C PHE A 431 17.31 -1.31 -25.67
N ALA A 432 18.28 -1.96 -25.03
CA ALA A 432 18.20 -2.33 -23.62
C ALA A 432 19.48 -2.03 -22.85
N ARG A 433 19.36 -1.52 -21.63
CA ARG A 433 20.50 -1.34 -20.71
C ARG A 433 20.89 -2.71 -20.15
N LEU A 434 22.17 -3.06 -20.21
CA LEU A 434 22.67 -4.36 -19.72
C LEU A 434 23.52 -4.24 -18.46
N ALA A 435 24.43 -3.27 -18.38
CA ALA A 435 25.29 -3.10 -17.21
C ALA A 435 25.90 -1.70 -17.13
N LEU A 436 26.31 -1.30 -15.91
CA LEU A 436 27.26 -0.22 -15.70
C LEU A 436 28.66 -0.80 -15.51
N LEU A 437 29.64 -0.26 -16.21
CA LEU A 437 31.01 -0.76 -16.27
C LEU A 437 31.97 0.40 -15.98
N SER A 438 33.06 0.14 -15.25
CA SER A 438 34.16 1.09 -15.09
C SER A 438 35.29 0.70 -16.03
N CYS A 439 35.84 1.70 -16.72
CA CYS A 439 37.11 1.59 -17.44
C CYS A 439 38.16 2.43 -16.68
N GLN A 440 39.26 1.79 -16.29
CA GLN A 440 40.43 2.44 -15.68
C GLN A 440 41.72 1.89 -16.27
N GLY A 441 42.51 2.73 -16.94
CA GLY A 441 43.75 2.31 -17.61
C GLY A 441 43.52 1.23 -18.66
N GLY A 442 42.36 1.22 -19.31
CA GLY A 442 41.93 0.20 -20.28
C GLY A 442 41.43 -1.11 -19.66
N ASN A 443 41.39 -1.25 -18.33
CA ASN A 443 40.80 -2.41 -17.67
C ASN A 443 39.33 -2.17 -17.32
N TRP A 444 38.51 -3.18 -17.56
CA TRP A 444 37.07 -3.17 -17.39
C TRP A 444 36.65 -3.94 -16.15
N THR A 445 35.81 -3.33 -15.33
CA THR A 445 35.15 -3.97 -14.19
C THR A 445 33.65 -3.72 -14.24
N THR A 446 32.86 -4.72 -13.85
CA THR A 446 31.40 -4.57 -13.76
C THR A 446 31.04 -3.88 -12.46
N LEU A 447 30.37 -2.73 -12.55
CA LEU A 447 29.85 -1.99 -11.39
C LEU A 447 28.46 -2.48 -11.00
N SER A 448 27.58 -2.68 -11.98
CA SER A 448 26.21 -3.13 -11.74
C SER A 448 25.62 -3.87 -12.94
N ASP A 449 24.77 -4.86 -12.68
CA ASP A 449 23.96 -5.56 -13.69
C ASP A 449 22.62 -4.85 -13.81
N CYS A 450 22.33 -4.31 -15.00
CA CYS A 450 21.13 -3.52 -15.27
C CYS A 450 20.00 -4.34 -15.91
N ARG A 451 20.21 -5.63 -16.15
CA ARG A 451 19.22 -6.49 -16.80
C ARG A 451 18.03 -6.73 -15.87
N PRO A 452 16.79 -6.41 -16.29
CA PRO A 452 15.61 -6.89 -15.59
C PRO A 452 15.47 -8.39 -15.82
N LEU A 453 15.57 -9.18 -14.75
CA LEU A 453 15.38 -10.63 -14.81
C LEU A 453 13.95 -10.98 -14.42
N PHE A 454 13.32 -11.90 -15.16
CA PHE A 454 11.96 -12.34 -14.88
C PHE A 454 11.87 -13.87 -14.75
N PRO A 455 11.12 -14.39 -13.77
CA PRO A 455 10.82 -15.82 -13.68
C PRO A 455 9.74 -16.21 -14.70
N ALA A 456 9.49 -17.51 -14.90
CA ALA A 456 8.31 -17.92 -15.65
C ALA A 456 7.02 -17.40 -15.00
N LEU A 457 5.93 -17.22 -15.76
CA LEU A 457 4.63 -16.78 -15.23
C LEU A 457 4.13 -17.67 -14.07
N THR A 458 4.40 -18.97 -14.15
CA THR A 458 4.07 -19.96 -13.09
C THR A 458 4.92 -19.80 -11.83
N GLU A 459 6.03 -19.08 -11.91
CA GLU A 459 7.01 -18.83 -10.85
C GLU A 459 6.92 -17.38 -10.31
N LEU A 460 5.87 -16.62 -10.67
CA LEU A 460 5.55 -15.32 -10.08
C LEU A 460 4.94 -15.50 -8.68
N THR A 461 5.71 -16.12 -7.78
CA THR A 461 5.34 -16.26 -6.38
C THR A 461 5.79 -15.04 -5.57
N ASN A 462 4.93 -14.60 -4.65
CA ASN A 462 5.22 -13.55 -3.68
C ASN A 462 5.21 -14.13 -2.27
N LEU A 463 6.03 -13.54 -1.40
CA LEU A 463 6.06 -13.84 0.02
C LEU A 463 5.12 -12.87 0.76
N TYR A 464 4.19 -13.42 1.54
CA TYR A 464 3.18 -12.66 2.30
C TYR A 464 3.39 -12.86 3.79
N TYR A 465 3.23 -11.78 4.56
CA TYR A 465 3.20 -11.85 6.02
C TYR A 465 1.90 -12.52 6.46
N VAL A 466 2.00 -13.49 7.36
CA VAL A 466 0.84 -14.16 7.95
C VAL A 466 0.70 -13.78 9.41
N GLY A 467 1.76 -13.93 10.21
CA GLY A 467 1.68 -13.71 11.66
C GLY A 467 3.01 -13.90 12.39
N GLY A 468 3.03 -13.52 13.67
CA GLY A 468 4.15 -13.76 14.58
C GLY A 468 5.12 -12.59 14.78
N ASP A 469 4.89 -11.42 14.19
CA ASP A 469 5.72 -10.23 14.44
C ASP A 469 5.37 -9.49 15.75
N GLY A 470 6.31 -8.71 16.27
CA GLY A 470 6.10 -7.78 17.40
C GLY A 470 5.97 -8.44 18.77
N GLN A 471 6.38 -9.71 18.91
CA GLN A 471 6.21 -10.46 20.15
C GLN A 471 7.23 -10.08 21.24
N GLU A 472 6.82 -10.21 22.50
CA GLU A 472 7.70 -10.07 23.66
C GLU A 472 7.86 -11.38 24.42
N ALA A 473 9.06 -11.65 24.91
CA ALA A 473 9.33 -12.81 25.77
C ALA A 473 9.98 -12.36 27.08
N LYS A 474 9.57 -12.97 28.21
CA LYS A 474 10.13 -12.69 29.54
C LYS A 474 11.33 -13.61 29.83
N PRO A 475 12.57 -13.11 29.89
CA PRO A 475 13.72 -13.94 30.24
C PRO A 475 13.77 -14.25 31.73
N ASN A 476 14.40 -15.38 32.08
CA ASN A 476 14.76 -15.69 33.45
C ASN A 476 16.21 -15.21 33.73
N PRO A 477 16.41 -14.11 34.46
CA PRO A 477 17.73 -13.52 34.67
C PRO A 477 18.68 -14.38 35.52
N ILE A 478 18.16 -15.32 36.34
CA ILE A 478 18.97 -16.20 37.18
C ILE A 478 19.27 -17.57 36.54
N ALA A 479 18.66 -17.85 35.38
CA ALA A 479 18.93 -19.03 34.56
C ALA A 479 18.81 -18.65 33.08
N PRO A 480 19.81 -17.92 32.53
CA PRO A 480 19.74 -17.39 31.17
C PRO A 480 19.72 -18.51 30.14
N GLN A 481 18.62 -18.62 29.42
CA GLN A 481 18.38 -19.59 28.36
C GLN A 481 17.54 -18.93 27.27
N ASN A 482 17.53 -19.53 26.07
CA ASN A 482 16.69 -19.02 24.99
C ASN A 482 15.21 -19.11 25.40
N VAL A 483 14.45 -18.04 25.16
CA VAL A 483 13.03 -17.95 25.54
C VAL A 483 12.18 -18.10 24.29
N LYS A 484 11.37 -19.15 24.24
CA LYS A 484 10.46 -19.40 23.12
C LYS A 484 9.37 -18.32 23.05
N LEU A 485 9.10 -17.80 21.85
CA LEU A 485 7.95 -16.93 21.59
C LEU A 485 6.64 -17.72 21.62
N ASP A 486 5.54 -17.07 22.00
CA ASP A 486 4.22 -17.71 22.16
C ASP A 486 3.63 -18.17 20.83
N HIS A 487 3.91 -17.46 19.74
CA HIS A 487 3.48 -17.79 18.38
C HIS A 487 4.67 -18.00 17.43
N PRO A 488 4.58 -18.94 16.47
CA PRO A 488 5.60 -19.09 15.43
C PRO A 488 5.62 -17.86 14.51
N LEU A 489 6.74 -17.66 13.83
CA LEU A 489 6.81 -16.72 12.72
C LEU A 489 6.25 -17.40 11.48
N GLU A 490 5.28 -16.76 10.84
CA GLU A 490 4.55 -17.33 9.71
C GLU A 490 4.60 -16.41 8.50
N VAL A 491 4.96 -16.99 7.36
CA VAL A 491 4.87 -16.38 6.04
C VAL A 491 4.20 -17.33 5.07
N ALA A 492 3.64 -16.81 3.99
CA ALA A 492 3.06 -17.65 2.96
C ALA A 492 3.56 -17.31 1.55
N VAL A 493 3.57 -18.31 0.69
CA VAL A 493 3.96 -18.18 -0.71
C VAL A 493 2.75 -18.44 -1.59
N PHE A 494 2.38 -17.44 -2.38
CA PHE A 494 1.25 -17.51 -3.31
C PHE A 494 1.67 -17.07 -4.71
N ASN A 495 1.05 -17.67 -5.73
CA ASN A 495 1.04 -17.15 -7.10
C ASN A 495 -0.36 -16.58 -7.36
N GLY A 496 -0.50 -15.25 -7.31
CA GLY A 496 -1.82 -14.61 -7.27
C GLY A 496 -2.59 -15.01 -6.00
N GLU A 497 -3.79 -15.59 -6.18
CA GLU A 497 -4.62 -16.11 -5.08
C GLU A 497 -4.36 -17.59 -4.74
N PHE A 498 -3.48 -18.26 -5.50
CA PHE A 498 -3.26 -19.69 -5.36
C PHE A 498 -2.06 -19.99 -4.42
N PRO A 499 -2.27 -20.76 -3.34
CA PRO A 499 -1.18 -21.15 -2.45
C PRO A 499 -0.21 -22.10 -3.14
N VAL A 500 1.09 -21.91 -2.92
CA VAL A 500 2.13 -22.73 -3.53
C VAL A 500 2.83 -23.57 -2.47
N ALA A 501 2.67 -24.88 -2.54
CA ALA A 501 3.27 -25.84 -1.61
C ALA A 501 4.70 -26.25 -2.03
N GLY A 502 5.51 -26.66 -1.06
CA GLY A 502 6.85 -27.21 -1.30
C GLY A 502 7.93 -26.16 -1.59
N VAL A 503 7.62 -24.87 -1.47
CA VAL A 503 8.56 -23.79 -1.78
C VAL A 503 9.45 -23.52 -0.55
N PRO A 504 10.79 -23.51 -0.71
CA PRO A 504 11.70 -23.27 0.41
C PRO A 504 11.73 -21.79 0.82
N VAL A 505 11.43 -21.53 2.09
CA VAL A 505 11.61 -20.24 2.76
C VAL A 505 12.72 -20.37 3.79
N ARG A 506 13.72 -19.48 3.72
CA ARG A 506 14.80 -19.42 4.70
C ARG A 506 14.47 -18.40 5.77
N PHE A 507 14.37 -18.85 7.01
CA PHE A 507 14.36 -17.98 8.17
C PHE A 507 15.78 -17.83 8.70
N THR A 508 16.19 -16.60 9.00
CA THR A 508 17.50 -16.29 9.57
C THR A 508 17.32 -15.33 10.74
N ALA A 509 17.54 -15.83 11.96
CA ALA A 509 17.54 -15.02 13.18
C ALA A 509 18.92 -14.40 13.40
N GLY A 510 18.97 -13.15 13.84
CA GLY A 510 20.22 -12.51 14.28
C GLY A 510 20.78 -13.12 15.57
N SER A 511 19.91 -13.68 16.41
CA SER A 511 20.26 -14.31 17.68
C SER A 511 19.19 -15.30 18.14
N GLY A 512 19.53 -16.14 19.11
CA GLY A 512 18.64 -17.13 19.70
C GLY A 512 18.70 -18.48 18.96
N SER A 513 17.55 -19.09 18.72
CA SER A 513 17.45 -20.34 17.95
C SER A 513 16.11 -20.47 17.26
N LEU A 514 16.14 -20.99 16.03
CA LEU A 514 15.00 -21.40 15.23
C LEU A 514 14.83 -22.92 15.34
N ASN A 515 13.61 -23.38 15.63
CA ASN A 515 13.26 -24.80 15.85
C ASN A 515 14.23 -25.55 16.78
N GLY A 516 14.84 -24.85 17.75
CA GLY A 516 15.74 -25.42 18.75
C GLY A 516 17.14 -25.83 18.28
N ALA A 517 17.54 -25.58 17.02
CA ALA A 517 18.77 -26.16 16.45
C ALA A 517 19.79 -25.18 15.87
N GLY A 518 19.42 -23.93 15.52
CA GLY A 518 20.37 -22.95 14.96
C GLY A 518 19.77 -21.59 14.61
N LEU A 519 20.58 -20.68 14.04
CA LEU A 519 20.13 -19.32 13.64
C LEU A 519 19.51 -19.26 12.25
N SER A 520 19.63 -20.32 11.45
CA SER A 520 19.02 -20.37 10.13
C SER A 520 18.38 -21.73 9.90
N VAL A 521 17.16 -21.72 9.36
CA VAL A 521 16.44 -22.92 8.96
C VAL A 521 15.69 -22.64 7.67
N THR A 522 15.65 -23.63 6.79
CA THR A 522 14.80 -23.58 5.59
C THR A 522 13.61 -24.49 5.80
N VAL A 523 12.41 -23.93 5.69
CA VAL A 523 11.14 -24.64 5.85
C VAL A 523 10.40 -24.56 4.52
N ASN A 524 9.84 -25.68 4.08
CA ASN A 524 9.01 -25.69 2.88
C ASN A 524 7.58 -25.29 3.23
N THR A 525 6.94 -24.52 2.35
CA THR A 525 5.52 -24.21 2.48
C THR A 525 4.66 -25.47 2.45
N GLN A 526 3.59 -25.47 3.25
CA GLN A 526 2.63 -26.57 3.33
C GLN A 526 1.57 -26.47 2.22
N GLY A 527 0.56 -27.35 2.24
CA GLY A 527 -0.52 -27.37 1.23
C GLY A 527 -1.35 -26.09 1.13
N ASN A 528 -1.37 -25.28 2.19
CA ASN A 528 -2.00 -23.96 2.23
C ASN A 528 -1.05 -22.80 1.85
N GLY A 529 0.17 -23.12 1.40
CA GLY A 529 1.19 -22.13 1.04
C GLY A 529 1.95 -21.51 2.22
N VAL A 530 1.68 -21.91 3.47
CA VAL A 530 2.30 -21.32 4.67
C VAL A 530 3.58 -22.06 5.07
N ALA A 531 4.63 -21.32 5.41
CA ALA A 531 5.82 -21.79 6.10
C ALA A 531 5.90 -21.14 7.49
N ALA A 532 6.15 -21.94 8.52
CA ALA A 532 6.18 -21.50 9.91
C ALA A 532 7.47 -21.95 10.61
N VAL A 533 8.01 -21.13 11.50
CA VAL A 533 9.17 -21.46 12.33
C VAL A 533 8.96 -21.03 13.78
N GLU A 534 9.39 -21.87 14.73
CA GLU A 534 9.44 -21.49 16.13
C GLU A 534 10.72 -20.71 16.41
N TRP A 535 10.61 -19.49 16.89
CA TRP A 535 11.76 -18.67 17.27
C TRP A 535 11.86 -18.55 18.79
N SER A 536 13.04 -18.83 19.33
CA SER A 536 13.39 -18.57 20.72
C SER A 536 14.46 -17.47 20.78
N LEU A 537 14.19 -16.41 21.53
CA LEU A 537 15.07 -15.26 21.68
C LEU A 537 16.28 -15.60 22.54
N ALA A 538 17.47 -15.13 22.16
CA ALA A 538 18.66 -15.24 23.01
C ALA A 538 18.48 -14.43 24.31
N PRO A 539 19.07 -14.85 25.44
CA PRO A 539 18.89 -14.17 26.73
C PRO A 539 19.60 -12.81 26.85
N THR A 540 20.46 -12.43 25.89
CA THR A 540 21.37 -11.27 26.00
C THR A 540 21.06 -10.11 25.05
N GLY A 541 20.06 -10.22 24.17
CA GLY A 541 19.68 -9.19 23.19
C GLY A 541 18.28 -8.63 23.46
N VAL A 542 18.16 -7.33 23.72
CA VAL A 542 16.86 -6.70 24.04
C VAL A 542 15.92 -6.71 22.84
N SER A 543 16.36 -6.21 21.70
CA SER A 543 15.64 -6.30 20.44
C SER A 543 16.40 -7.26 19.54
N GLN A 544 15.68 -8.20 18.96
CA GLN A 544 16.22 -9.21 18.06
C GLN A 544 15.38 -9.19 16.79
N SER A 545 16.01 -9.53 15.68
CA SER A 545 15.33 -9.65 14.39
C SER A 545 15.48 -11.05 13.82
N CYS A 546 14.46 -11.47 13.09
CA CYS A 546 14.50 -12.64 12.24
C CYS A 546 13.96 -12.24 10.88
N LYS A 547 14.67 -12.58 9.81
CA LYS A 547 14.20 -12.36 8.44
C LYS A 547 13.74 -13.67 7.83
N ALA A 548 12.66 -13.62 7.07
CA ALA A 548 12.21 -14.70 6.18
C ALA A 548 12.46 -14.30 4.73
N GLU A 549 13.15 -15.16 3.98
CA GLU A 549 13.52 -14.95 2.59
C GLU A 549 13.01 -16.09 1.72
N LEU A 550 12.29 -15.74 0.65
CA LEU A 550 11.93 -16.72 -0.38
C LEU A 550 13.18 -17.14 -1.16
N LEU A 551 13.43 -18.44 -1.29
CA LEU A 551 14.57 -18.96 -2.03
C LEU A 551 14.18 -19.39 -3.45
N GLN A 552 15.00 -19.01 -4.43
CA GLN A 552 14.97 -19.51 -5.80
C GLN A 552 16.33 -20.13 -6.14
N ALA A 553 16.34 -21.39 -6.58
CA ALA A 553 17.58 -22.16 -6.82
C ALA A 553 18.57 -22.13 -5.63
N GLY A 554 18.05 -22.09 -4.40
CA GLY A 554 18.84 -22.10 -3.16
C GLY A 554 19.41 -20.73 -2.72
N GLN A 555 19.18 -19.66 -3.50
CA GLN A 555 19.58 -18.29 -3.18
C GLN A 555 18.35 -17.40 -2.94
N PRO A 556 18.45 -16.31 -2.15
CA PRO A 556 17.37 -15.33 -2.03
C PRO A 556 16.97 -14.78 -3.39
N ALA A 557 15.66 -14.69 -3.67
CA ALA A 557 15.17 -14.18 -4.94
C ALA A 557 15.48 -12.67 -5.07
N VAL A 558 16.43 -12.31 -5.93
CA VAL A 558 16.89 -10.92 -6.16
C VAL A 558 15.85 -10.15 -7.00
N GLY A 559 15.53 -8.91 -6.59
CA GLY A 559 14.68 -8.00 -7.37
C GLY A 559 13.17 -8.05 -7.10
N LYS A 560 12.73 -8.81 -6.08
CA LYS A 560 11.35 -8.83 -5.57
C LYS A 560 11.34 -8.44 -4.09
N TYR A 561 10.28 -7.80 -3.60
CA TYR A 561 10.06 -7.61 -2.16
C TYR A 561 9.65 -8.97 -1.55
N ASN A 562 10.65 -9.83 -1.35
CA ASN A 562 10.52 -11.23 -0.92
C ASN A 562 11.20 -11.48 0.43
N GLN A 563 11.39 -10.41 1.19
CA GLN A 563 11.90 -10.45 2.56
C GLN A 563 10.82 -9.91 3.49
N ILE A 564 10.59 -10.63 4.58
CA ILE A 564 9.76 -10.17 5.70
C ILE A 564 10.64 -10.18 6.93
N ASP A 565 10.78 -9.00 7.54
CA ASP A 565 11.50 -8.84 8.79
C ASP A 565 10.52 -8.92 9.96
N PHE A 566 10.83 -9.81 10.89
CA PHE A 566 10.17 -9.95 12.17
C PHE A 566 11.05 -9.33 13.25
N GLY A 567 10.45 -8.51 14.10
CA GLY A 567 11.02 -7.99 15.33
C GLY A 567 10.41 -8.68 16.55
N ALA A 568 11.25 -9.04 17.50
CA ALA A 568 10.79 -9.48 18.81
C ALA A 568 11.74 -8.99 19.89
N ARG A 569 11.23 -8.82 21.11
CA ARG A 569 12.01 -8.23 22.21
C ARG A 569 11.94 -9.00 23.51
N LEU A 570 13.03 -8.95 24.28
CA LEU A 570 13.03 -9.36 25.68
C LEU A 570 12.38 -8.27 26.52
N SER A 571 11.39 -8.66 27.32
CA SER A 571 10.76 -7.78 28.30
C SER A 571 11.64 -7.72 29.54
N LEU A 572 12.50 -6.68 29.63
CA LEU A 572 13.46 -6.46 30.72
C LEU A 572 13.08 -5.24 31.56
N ALA A 573 13.15 -5.37 32.88
CA ALA A 573 12.88 -4.25 33.79
C ALA A 573 13.87 -3.08 33.59
N SER A 574 15.11 -3.34 33.21
CA SER A 574 16.13 -2.30 32.92
C SER A 574 15.84 -1.49 31.65
N GLN A 575 14.87 -1.90 30.84
CA GLN A 575 14.46 -1.20 29.61
C GLN A 575 13.16 -0.42 29.80
N VAL A 576 12.53 -0.53 30.97
CA VAL A 576 11.35 0.26 31.33
C VAL A 576 11.86 1.54 31.97
N ALA A 577 11.67 2.65 31.26
CA ALA A 577 12.05 3.97 31.75
C ALA A 577 11.30 4.29 33.05
N TYR A 578 12.04 4.83 34.00
CA TYR A 578 11.53 5.31 35.29
C TYR A 578 11.94 6.77 35.44
N ASP A 579 10.99 7.64 35.79
CA ASP A 579 11.29 9.04 36.11
C ASP A 579 11.64 9.16 37.60
N PRO A 580 12.91 9.39 37.96
CA PRO A 580 13.32 9.52 39.36
C PRO A 580 13.05 10.92 39.93
N SER A 581 12.43 11.84 39.18
CA SER A 581 12.22 13.23 39.61
C SER A 581 11.53 13.38 40.97
N GLN A 582 10.74 12.39 41.38
CA GLN A 582 10.04 12.33 42.66
C GLN A 582 10.74 11.48 43.74
N CYS A 583 11.93 10.93 43.46
CA CYS A 583 12.69 10.10 44.39
C CYS A 583 14.13 10.63 44.55
N PRO A 584 14.36 11.58 45.49
CA PRO A 584 15.65 12.25 45.64
C PRO A 584 16.83 11.30 45.84
N ASP A 585 16.61 10.18 46.53
CA ASP A 585 17.62 9.13 46.76
C ASP A 585 18.06 8.43 45.46
N LEU A 586 17.10 8.10 44.58
CA LEU A 586 17.37 7.44 43.29
C LEU A 586 17.85 8.45 42.24
N GLN A 587 17.33 9.67 42.29
CA GLN A 587 17.77 10.79 41.45
C GLN A 587 19.23 11.17 41.74
N ALA A 588 19.62 11.22 43.02
CA ALA A 588 21.01 11.48 43.43
C ALA A 588 21.97 10.35 42.98
N GLN A 589 21.46 9.14 42.78
CA GLN A 589 22.21 7.99 42.26
C GLN A 589 22.16 7.87 40.72
N GLY A 590 21.40 8.76 40.05
CA GLY A 590 21.26 8.75 38.59
C GLY A 590 20.48 7.55 38.02
N ILE A 591 19.63 6.90 38.83
CA ILE A 591 18.84 5.73 38.42
C ILE A 591 17.60 6.18 37.65
N SER A 592 17.40 5.66 36.43
CA SER A 592 16.30 6.04 35.53
C SER A 592 15.60 4.84 34.87
N ASP A 593 15.78 3.63 35.41
CA ASP A 593 15.11 2.41 34.96
C ASP A 593 14.53 1.61 36.16
N VAL A 594 13.54 0.76 35.88
CA VAL A 594 12.81 0.00 36.92
C VAL A 594 13.71 -1.00 37.65
N GLN A 595 14.68 -1.60 36.96
CA GLN A 595 15.60 -2.56 37.58
C GLN A 595 16.48 -1.88 38.62
N GLY A 596 17.12 -0.77 38.27
CA GLY A 596 17.96 0.00 39.19
C GLY A 596 17.18 0.54 40.38
N ALA A 597 15.91 0.90 40.19
CA ALA A 597 15.04 1.33 41.28
C ALA A 597 14.78 0.19 42.29
N ILE A 598 14.47 -1.03 41.79
CA ILE A 598 14.24 -2.22 42.64
C ILE A 598 15.52 -2.64 43.36
N ASP A 599 16.65 -2.66 42.68
CA ASP A 599 17.93 -3.08 43.27
C ASP A 599 18.37 -2.14 44.39
N ALA A 600 18.18 -0.84 44.21
CA ALA A 600 18.46 0.17 45.24
C ALA A 600 17.51 0.06 46.45
N LEU A 601 16.24 -0.35 46.24
CA LEU A 601 15.28 -0.60 47.32
C LEU A 601 15.62 -1.87 48.11
N CYS A 602 16.04 -2.95 47.44
CA CYS A 602 16.38 -4.23 48.10
C CYS A 602 17.65 -4.14 48.98
N GLN A 603 18.52 -3.17 48.72
CA GLN A 603 19.72 -2.91 49.53
C GLN A 603 19.41 -2.15 50.85
N LYS A 604 18.17 -1.67 51.05
CA LYS A 604 17.74 -1.08 52.32
C LYS A 604 17.28 -2.20 53.28
N SER A 605 17.87 -2.26 54.48
CA SER A 605 17.47 -3.18 55.55
C SER A 605 16.04 -2.87 56.04
N HIS A 606 15.13 -3.85 55.91
CA HIS A 606 13.70 -3.67 56.14
C HIS A 606 13.33 -3.60 57.64
N GLY A 607 12.88 -2.41 58.06
CA GLY A 607 11.90 -2.22 59.13
C GLY A 607 10.96 -1.10 58.68
N GLY A 608 9.68 -1.43 58.43
CA GLY A 608 8.65 -0.44 58.09
C GLY A 608 7.84 -0.84 56.85
N GLY A 609 6.74 -1.56 57.05
CA GLY A 609 5.61 -1.43 56.14
C GLY A 609 5.05 -0.02 56.32
N CYS A 610 5.01 0.79 55.26
CA CYS A 610 4.57 2.18 55.31
C CYS A 610 3.10 2.37 55.73
N CYS A 611 2.34 1.26 55.81
CA CYS A 611 0.91 1.26 56.06
C CYS A 611 0.58 0.64 57.42
N ILE A 612 -0.31 1.31 58.14
CA ILE A 612 -0.82 0.93 59.45
C ILE A 612 -1.97 -0.07 59.23
N GLY A 613 -1.89 -1.26 59.82
CA GLY A 613 -2.92 -2.29 59.76
C GLY A 613 -4.13 -1.96 60.62
N VAL A 614 -5.32 -2.16 60.04
CA VAL A 614 -6.62 -1.91 60.68
C VAL A 614 -7.45 -3.19 60.61
N GLY A 615 -8.02 -3.61 61.75
CA GLY A 615 -8.84 -4.80 61.90
C GLY A 615 -8.27 -5.81 62.90
N LYS A 616 -8.88 -7.00 62.99
CA LYS A 616 -8.47 -8.03 63.96
C LYS A 616 -7.00 -8.46 63.74
N GLY A 617 -6.12 -8.03 64.65
CA GLY A 617 -4.68 -8.31 64.60
C GLY A 617 -3.81 -7.18 64.01
N GLY A 618 -4.39 -6.04 63.66
CA GLY A 618 -3.66 -4.83 63.23
C GLY A 618 -3.35 -3.88 64.39
N GLU A 619 -2.65 -2.78 64.09
CA GLU A 619 -2.33 -1.71 65.03
C GLU A 619 -3.58 -0.99 65.59
N PHE A 620 -4.67 -0.94 64.82
CA PHE A 620 -5.96 -0.39 65.23
C PHE A 620 -7.09 -1.42 65.09
N ALA A 621 -8.03 -1.41 66.03
CA ALA A 621 -9.16 -2.35 66.03
C ALA A 621 -10.21 -2.00 64.97
N THR A 622 -10.49 -0.70 64.79
CA THR A 622 -11.50 -0.19 63.84
C THR A 622 -10.93 0.94 62.99
N LEU A 623 -11.55 1.17 61.81
CA LEU A 623 -11.13 2.21 60.88
C LEU A 623 -11.39 3.62 61.42
N ASP A 624 -12.48 3.83 62.16
CA ASP A 624 -12.80 5.14 62.73
C ASP A 624 -11.83 5.54 63.83
N GLU A 625 -11.34 4.58 64.64
CA GLU A 625 -10.29 4.82 65.63
C GLU A 625 -8.98 5.24 64.95
N ALA A 626 -8.57 4.52 63.90
CA ALA A 626 -7.36 4.80 63.14
C ALA A 626 -7.41 6.21 62.52
N LEU A 627 -8.48 6.54 61.80
CA LEU A 627 -8.64 7.83 61.12
C LEU A 627 -8.68 9.00 62.10
N LYS A 628 -9.51 8.92 63.17
CA LYS A 628 -9.63 10.00 64.17
C LYS A 628 -8.29 10.29 64.85
N LYS A 629 -7.50 9.25 65.18
CA LYS A 629 -6.21 9.42 65.87
C LYS A 629 -5.10 9.94 64.95
N LEU A 630 -5.02 9.43 63.71
CA LEU A 630 -3.92 9.75 62.80
C LEU A 630 -4.10 11.10 62.13
N ILE A 631 -5.32 11.47 61.74
CA ILE A 631 -5.60 12.81 61.16
C ILE A 631 -5.43 13.91 62.22
N GLY A 632 -5.67 13.59 63.49
CA GLY A 632 -5.38 14.49 64.62
C GLY A 632 -3.90 14.64 64.99
N SER A 633 -2.99 13.97 64.27
CA SER A 633 -1.53 14.04 64.48
C SER A 633 -0.85 15.01 63.48
N ASP A 634 0.43 15.30 63.67
CA ASP A 634 1.21 16.15 62.73
C ASP A 634 1.58 15.43 61.40
N GLN A 635 1.15 14.17 61.20
CA GLN A 635 1.44 13.41 59.98
C GLN A 635 0.58 13.87 58.80
N LYS A 636 1.21 14.06 57.63
CA LYS A 636 0.54 14.49 56.39
C LYS A 636 0.31 13.38 55.38
N ASP A 637 1.08 12.30 55.41
CA ASP A 637 0.93 11.17 54.51
C ASP A 637 0.54 9.92 55.32
N LEU A 638 -0.70 9.47 55.15
CA LEU A 638 -1.30 8.39 55.93
C LEU A 638 -1.61 7.21 55.00
N CYS A 639 -1.06 6.03 55.29
CA CYS A 639 -1.43 4.78 54.63
C CYS A 639 -2.07 3.80 55.62
N LEU A 640 -3.27 3.32 55.32
CA LEU A 640 -4.02 2.35 56.13
C LEU A 640 -4.29 1.07 55.32
N CYS A 641 -4.06 -0.09 55.94
CA CYS A 641 -4.30 -1.41 55.36
C CYS A 641 -5.43 -2.14 56.12
N LEU A 642 -6.59 -2.28 55.50
CA LEU A 642 -7.71 -3.08 56.01
C LEU A 642 -7.39 -4.57 55.89
N LEU A 643 -7.13 -5.21 57.03
CA LEU A 643 -6.86 -6.66 57.10
C LEU A 643 -8.09 -7.48 56.62
N PRO A 644 -7.91 -8.73 56.13
CA PRO A 644 -9.03 -9.57 55.72
C PRO A 644 -10.08 -9.75 56.84
N GLY A 645 -11.35 -9.54 56.52
CA GLY A 645 -12.46 -9.63 57.47
C GLY A 645 -13.57 -8.60 57.22
N GLU A 646 -14.60 -8.65 58.07
CA GLU A 646 -15.63 -7.61 58.14
C GLU A 646 -15.20 -6.51 59.11
N HIS A 647 -15.22 -5.27 58.63
CA HIS A 647 -14.94 -4.06 59.39
C HIS A 647 -16.25 -3.32 59.61
N GLN A 648 -16.50 -2.87 60.83
CA GLN A 648 -17.67 -2.08 61.19
C GLN A 648 -17.20 -0.77 61.82
N LEU A 649 -17.93 0.30 61.58
CA LEU A 649 -17.69 1.60 62.21
C LEU A 649 -18.48 1.68 63.53
N GLU A 650 -17.86 2.18 64.60
CA GLU A 650 -18.56 2.37 65.88
C GLU A 650 -19.52 3.58 65.87
N GLY A 651 -19.33 4.52 64.94
CA GLY A 651 -20.21 5.68 64.72
C GLY A 651 -19.89 6.39 63.40
N ASP A 652 -20.56 7.51 63.14
CA ASP A 652 -20.33 8.34 61.96
C ASP A 652 -18.88 8.85 61.89
N ILE A 653 -18.40 9.01 60.66
CA ILE A 653 -17.11 9.64 60.37
C ILE A 653 -17.40 10.91 59.58
N GLU A 654 -17.08 12.06 60.17
CA GLU A 654 -17.05 13.36 59.51
C GLU A 654 -15.68 13.97 59.80
N LEU A 655 -14.74 13.85 58.85
CA LEU A 655 -13.33 14.18 59.08
C LEU A 655 -12.74 15.04 57.96
N GLY A 656 -12.14 16.17 58.38
CA GLY A 656 -11.43 17.09 57.52
C GLY A 656 -9.91 16.85 57.52
N GLY A 657 -9.29 16.80 56.35
CA GLY A 657 -7.88 16.44 56.16
C GLY A 657 -7.03 17.50 55.49
N LYS A 658 -7.10 18.77 55.91
CA LYS A 658 -6.39 19.87 55.21
C LYS A 658 -4.89 19.62 55.07
N GLY A 659 -4.45 19.48 53.81
CA GLY A 659 -3.05 19.19 53.45
C GLY A 659 -2.61 17.75 53.71
N VAL A 660 -3.53 16.82 53.98
CA VAL A 660 -3.27 15.41 54.25
C VAL A 660 -3.50 14.58 52.97
N ASN A 661 -2.60 13.65 52.71
CA ASN A 661 -2.70 12.58 51.71
C ASN A 661 -3.09 11.29 52.42
N LEU A 662 -4.31 10.81 52.19
CA LEU A 662 -4.85 9.61 52.83
C LEU A 662 -5.01 8.48 51.80
N PHE A 663 -4.36 7.35 52.05
CA PHE A 663 -4.49 6.12 51.26
C PHE A 663 -5.02 5.00 52.15
N ILE A 664 -6.18 4.44 51.79
CA ILE A 664 -6.78 3.28 52.46
C ILE A 664 -6.88 2.16 51.44
N HIS A 665 -6.26 1.02 51.73
CA HIS A 665 -6.36 -0.17 50.88
C HIS A 665 -6.70 -1.44 51.64
N GLY A 666 -7.22 -2.46 50.96
CA GLY A 666 -7.55 -3.76 51.56
C GLY A 666 -6.98 -4.96 50.78
N ALA A 667 -7.56 -6.13 51.03
CA ALA A 667 -7.21 -7.41 50.39
C ALA A 667 -8.27 -7.86 49.35
N GLY A 668 -8.83 -6.91 48.59
CA GLY A 668 -9.92 -7.13 47.65
C GLY A 668 -11.23 -7.51 48.36
N PRO A 669 -12.05 -8.42 47.79
CA PRO A 669 -13.31 -8.86 48.40
C PRO A 669 -13.18 -9.54 49.78
N ALA A 670 -11.95 -9.87 50.20
CA ALA A 670 -11.69 -10.42 51.52
C ALA A 670 -11.77 -9.36 52.63
N SER A 671 -11.60 -8.07 52.31
CA SER A 671 -11.76 -6.94 53.24
C SER A 671 -13.09 -6.24 52.94
N ARG A 672 -14.02 -6.21 53.89
CA ARG A 672 -15.39 -5.70 53.68
C ARG A 672 -15.76 -4.68 54.76
N LEU A 673 -16.01 -3.44 54.38
CA LEU A 673 -16.51 -2.39 55.28
C LEU A 673 -18.04 -2.37 55.25
N ILE A 674 -18.66 -2.69 56.39
CA ILE A 674 -20.12 -2.75 56.53
C ILE A 674 -20.61 -1.47 57.19
N LEU A 675 -21.37 -0.67 56.45
CA LEU A 675 -22.08 0.51 56.95
C LEU A 675 -23.53 0.11 57.23
N ARG A 676 -23.94 0.15 58.50
CA ARG A 676 -25.33 -0.14 58.89
C ARG A 676 -26.13 1.14 58.82
N ASP A 677 -25.90 2.04 59.78
CA ASP A 677 -26.58 3.32 59.89
C ASP A 677 -25.60 4.50 59.77
N GLN A 678 -24.29 4.20 59.65
CA GLN A 678 -23.22 5.19 59.72
C GLN A 678 -22.99 5.92 58.40
N ALA A 679 -22.76 7.24 58.49
CA ALA A 679 -22.26 8.06 57.40
C ALA A 679 -20.73 8.13 57.40
N LEU A 680 -20.13 8.12 56.20
CA LEU A 680 -18.69 8.32 55.99
C LEU A 680 -18.48 9.56 55.11
N GLN A 681 -18.08 10.67 55.72
CA GLN A 681 -17.85 11.96 55.10
C GLN A 681 -16.39 12.38 55.32
N LEU A 682 -15.66 12.56 54.23
CA LEU A 682 -14.26 12.97 54.22
C LEU A 682 -14.11 14.26 53.41
N PHE A 683 -13.52 15.29 54.00
CA PHE A 683 -13.44 16.60 53.35
C PHE A 683 -12.06 17.27 53.43
N ASP A 684 -11.80 18.20 52.51
CA ASP A 684 -10.61 19.05 52.43
C ASP A 684 -9.25 18.31 52.34
N PHE A 685 -9.21 17.06 51.85
CA PHE A 685 -7.95 16.31 51.68
C PHE A 685 -7.13 16.80 50.48
N ALA A 686 -5.79 16.74 50.60
CA ALA A 686 -4.90 17.02 49.47
C ALA A 686 -4.91 15.88 48.45
N SER A 687 -4.88 14.64 48.92
CA SER A 687 -5.26 13.47 48.12
C SER A 687 -5.97 12.43 49.00
N LEU A 688 -6.96 11.74 48.44
CA LEU A 688 -7.71 10.69 49.10
C LEU A 688 -7.84 9.51 48.15
N THR A 689 -7.29 8.37 48.53
CA THR A 689 -7.34 7.13 47.73
C THR A 689 -7.98 6.00 48.53
N LEU A 690 -9.03 5.38 47.99
CA LEU A 690 -9.65 4.15 48.50
C LEU A 690 -9.44 3.02 47.48
N GLN A 691 -8.92 1.86 47.90
CA GLN A 691 -8.49 0.83 46.95
C GLN A 691 -8.64 -0.62 47.45
N ASP A 692 -9.07 -1.55 46.58
CA ASP A 692 -9.01 -3.00 46.85
C ASP A 692 -9.78 -3.44 48.14
N PHE A 693 -11.01 -2.98 48.36
CA PHE A 693 -11.92 -3.54 49.38
C PHE A 693 -13.39 -3.31 49.02
N ASP A 694 -14.29 -4.09 49.61
CA ASP A 694 -15.73 -3.94 49.40
C ASP A 694 -16.34 -3.01 50.46
N LEU A 695 -17.32 -2.22 50.07
CA LEU A 695 -18.16 -1.44 50.97
C LEU A 695 -19.62 -1.82 50.75
N ILE A 696 -20.31 -2.15 51.85
CA ILE A 696 -21.72 -2.56 51.83
C ILE A 696 -22.50 -1.64 52.77
N ALA A 697 -23.37 -0.80 52.22
CA ALA A 697 -24.28 0.07 52.94
C ALA A 697 -25.69 -0.56 53.05
N LEU A 698 -26.07 -0.92 54.26
CA LEU A 698 -27.31 -1.67 54.52
C LEU A 698 -28.55 -0.77 54.66
N THR A 699 -28.37 0.53 54.90
CA THR A 699 -29.45 1.53 54.95
C THR A 699 -29.24 2.64 53.92
N ALA A 700 -30.26 3.50 53.75
CA ALA A 700 -30.38 4.44 52.64
C ALA A 700 -29.75 5.83 52.87
N ASN A 701 -28.94 5.99 53.91
CA ASN A 701 -28.16 7.20 54.19
C ASN A 701 -27.02 7.36 53.17
N PRO A 702 -26.52 8.59 52.89
CA PRO A 702 -25.43 8.80 51.94
C PRO A 702 -24.17 8.07 52.42
N SER A 703 -23.82 6.99 51.73
CA SER A 703 -22.80 6.06 52.19
C SER A 703 -21.51 6.25 51.41
N LEU A 704 -20.93 7.47 51.47
CA LEU A 704 -19.59 7.93 51.07
C LEU A 704 -19.72 9.34 50.47
N SER A 705 -19.38 10.36 51.23
CA SER A 705 -19.36 11.76 50.76
C SER A 705 -17.95 12.31 50.79
N PHE A 706 -17.53 12.91 49.68
CA PHE A 706 -16.22 13.52 49.52
C PHE A 706 -16.39 14.99 49.12
N ALA A 707 -15.93 15.91 49.97
CA ALA A 707 -16.12 17.34 49.77
C ALA A 707 -14.78 18.11 49.81
N GLY A 708 -14.46 18.91 48.80
CA GLY A 708 -13.26 19.77 48.83
C GLY A 708 -11.92 19.02 48.71
N CYS A 709 -11.94 17.73 48.32
CA CYS A 709 -10.72 16.94 48.14
C CYS A 709 -10.01 17.31 46.83
N ALA A 710 -8.76 17.78 46.86
CA ALA A 710 -8.08 18.20 45.63
C ALA A 710 -7.92 17.03 44.64
N GLU A 711 -7.48 15.85 45.11
CA GLU A 711 -7.47 14.62 44.32
C GLU A 711 -8.21 13.50 45.04
N LEU A 712 -9.20 12.89 44.37
CA LEU A 712 -9.95 11.72 44.84
C LEU A 712 -9.72 10.55 43.90
N ARG A 713 -9.29 9.40 44.45
CA ARG A 713 -9.15 8.14 43.71
C ARG A 713 -9.93 7.02 44.39
N ILE A 714 -10.79 6.33 43.66
CA ILE A 714 -11.53 5.15 44.13
C ILE A 714 -11.27 4.04 43.13
N GLN A 715 -10.51 3.01 43.52
CA GLN A 715 -10.02 2.01 42.59
C GLN A 715 -10.27 0.57 43.02
N ARG A 716 -10.80 -0.25 42.11
CA ARG A 716 -10.99 -1.71 42.32
C ARG A 716 -11.81 -2.03 43.57
N MET A 717 -12.87 -1.26 43.79
CA MET A 717 -13.79 -1.45 44.91
C MET A 717 -15.14 -1.99 44.42
N HIS A 718 -15.80 -2.80 45.25
CA HIS A 718 -17.23 -3.07 45.11
C HIS A 718 -18.00 -2.24 46.13
N LEU A 719 -18.80 -1.28 45.65
CA LEU A 719 -19.64 -0.41 46.48
C LEU A 719 -21.09 -0.84 46.27
N SER A 720 -21.76 -1.27 47.32
CA SER A 720 -23.14 -1.75 47.20
C SER A 720 -24.00 -1.18 48.31
N GLY A 721 -25.20 -0.69 47.97
CA GLY A 721 -26.11 -0.19 48.99
C GLY A 721 -27.50 0.21 48.50
N LEU A 722 -28.30 0.60 49.49
CA LEU A 722 -29.60 1.22 49.24
C LEU A 722 -29.43 2.74 49.21
N THR A 723 -30.19 3.42 48.36
CA THR A 723 -30.18 4.89 48.27
C THR A 723 -31.60 5.41 48.16
N GLU A 724 -31.95 6.40 48.97
CA GLU A 724 -33.20 7.15 48.83
C GLU A 724 -33.09 8.25 47.75
N PRO A 725 -34.22 8.69 47.17
CA PRO A 725 -34.22 9.81 46.23
C PRO A 725 -33.50 11.03 46.81
N GLY A 726 -32.49 11.54 46.09
CA GLY A 726 -31.66 12.66 46.50
C GLY A 726 -30.42 12.31 47.33
N ASN A 727 -30.22 11.04 47.70
CA ASN A 727 -28.97 10.54 48.24
C ASN A 727 -28.28 9.66 47.19
N SER A 728 -26.95 9.76 47.10
CA SER A 728 -26.13 8.85 46.31
C SER A 728 -25.27 7.95 47.19
N LEU A 729 -24.94 6.78 46.65
CA LEU A 729 -24.01 5.87 47.31
C LEU A 729 -22.62 6.51 47.40
N VAL A 730 -22.20 7.20 46.35
CA VAL A 730 -20.97 8.00 46.33
C VAL A 730 -21.30 9.43 45.90
N ARG A 731 -20.96 10.41 46.72
CA ARG A 731 -21.13 11.84 46.42
C ARG A 731 -19.78 12.53 46.38
N VAL A 732 -19.49 13.24 45.29
CA VAL A 732 -18.27 14.04 45.13
C VAL A 732 -18.63 15.50 44.83
N GLU A 733 -18.07 16.39 45.63
CA GLU A 733 -18.21 17.85 45.51
C GLU A 733 -16.89 18.56 45.87
N GLY A 734 -16.61 19.71 45.26
CA GLY A 734 -15.42 20.52 45.47
C GLY A 734 -14.08 19.89 45.06
N ALA A 735 -14.05 18.83 44.24
CA ALA A 735 -12.80 18.18 43.84
C ALA A 735 -12.12 18.85 42.63
N GLN A 736 -10.79 18.72 42.50
CA GLN A 736 -10.05 19.18 41.30
C GLN A 736 -9.77 18.03 40.34
N ARG A 737 -9.51 16.82 40.86
CA ARG A 737 -9.29 15.61 40.08
C ARG A 737 -10.01 14.44 40.71
N ILE A 738 -10.74 13.69 39.89
CA ILE A 738 -11.53 12.52 40.29
C ILE A 738 -11.12 11.34 39.40
N ASP A 739 -10.67 10.24 39.99
CA ASP A 739 -10.32 9.00 39.27
C ASP A 739 -11.08 7.83 39.91
N LEU A 740 -12.10 7.33 39.21
CA LEU A 740 -12.89 6.18 39.65
C LEU A 740 -12.67 5.04 38.64
N GLY A 741 -11.93 4.01 39.06
CA GLY A 741 -11.34 3.01 38.16
C GLY A 741 -11.61 1.58 38.58
N GLY A 742 -12.10 0.71 37.68
CA GLY A 742 -12.22 -0.73 37.94
C GLY A 742 -13.23 -1.10 39.05
N CYS A 743 -14.19 -0.24 39.33
CA CYS A 743 -15.15 -0.42 40.42
C CYS A 743 -16.48 -1.05 39.95
N VAL A 744 -17.14 -1.77 40.85
CA VAL A 744 -18.54 -2.20 40.67
C VAL A 744 -19.39 -1.45 41.68
N ILE A 745 -20.36 -0.66 41.21
CA ILE A 745 -21.24 0.13 42.07
C ILE A 745 -22.68 -0.33 41.88
N ASN A 746 -23.28 -0.90 42.92
CA ASN A 746 -24.66 -1.36 42.92
C ASN A 746 -25.50 -0.49 43.88
N ALA A 747 -26.31 0.40 43.32
CA ALA A 747 -27.23 1.23 44.09
C ALA A 747 -28.68 0.90 43.74
N TYR A 748 -29.44 0.45 44.73
CA TYR A 748 -30.85 0.10 44.60
C TYR A 748 -31.72 0.99 45.49
N GLN A 749 -33.00 1.14 45.17
CA GLN A 749 -33.93 1.86 46.04
C GLN A 749 -34.69 0.90 46.96
N PRO A 750 -35.05 1.29 48.20
CA PRO A 750 -36.00 0.53 49.02
C PRO A 750 -37.31 0.22 48.26
N ALA A 751 -37.79 1.15 47.43
CA ALA A 751 -38.98 0.97 46.59
C ALA A 751 -38.80 -0.15 45.53
N SER A 752 -37.62 -0.28 44.93
CA SER A 752 -37.31 -1.35 43.96
C SER A 752 -37.32 -2.74 44.60
N VAL A 753 -36.83 -2.85 45.85
CA VAL A 753 -36.88 -4.11 46.62
C VAL A 753 -38.33 -4.50 46.92
N GLN A 754 -39.16 -3.54 47.32
CA GLN A 754 -40.60 -3.77 47.54
C GLN A 754 -41.30 -4.20 46.25
N ARG A 755 -40.97 -3.56 45.11
CA ARG A 755 -41.54 -3.92 43.82
C ARG A 755 -41.10 -5.31 43.36
N ALA A 756 -39.82 -5.67 43.52
CA ALA A 756 -39.31 -7.01 43.21
C ALA A 756 -40.04 -8.09 44.02
N ARG A 757 -40.33 -7.83 45.30
CA ARG A 757 -41.16 -8.73 46.14
C ARG A 757 -42.58 -8.87 45.59
N ALA A 758 -43.22 -7.76 45.23
CA ALA A 758 -44.55 -7.79 44.63
C ALA A 758 -44.58 -8.58 43.30
N LEU A 759 -43.53 -8.49 42.48
CA LEU A 759 -43.41 -9.31 41.26
C LEU A 759 -43.25 -10.80 41.57
N ILE A 760 -42.45 -11.15 42.58
CA ILE A 760 -42.32 -12.55 43.03
C ILE A 760 -43.66 -13.09 43.54
N ASP A 761 -44.45 -12.27 44.26
CA ASP A 761 -45.76 -12.70 44.75
C ASP A 761 -46.73 -13.04 43.59
N HIS A 762 -46.58 -12.40 42.42
CA HIS A 762 -47.33 -12.71 41.20
C HIS A 762 -46.76 -13.92 40.43
N LEU A 763 -45.52 -14.31 40.71
CA LEU A 763 -44.83 -15.48 40.17
C LEU A 763 -44.53 -16.46 41.30
N ALA A 764 -45.56 -17.11 41.84
CA ALA A 764 -45.43 -18.00 43.00
C ALA A 764 -44.32 -19.07 42.85
N ALA A 765 -44.01 -19.48 41.61
CA ALA A 765 -42.91 -20.40 41.33
C ALA A 765 -41.52 -19.83 41.72
N LEU A 766 -41.33 -18.50 41.75
CA LEU A 766 -40.09 -17.82 42.15
C LEU A 766 -40.02 -17.47 43.64
N ALA A 767 -40.95 -17.94 44.48
CA ALA A 767 -40.93 -17.68 45.93
C ALA A 767 -39.57 -17.92 46.62
N PRO A 768 -38.75 -18.91 46.24
CA PRO A 768 -37.41 -19.10 46.82
C PRO A 768 -36.45 -17.90 46.61
N MET A 769 -36.68 -17.05 45.60
CA MET A 769 -35.87 -15.86 45.34
C MET A 769 -36.00 -14.77 46.41
N VAL A 770 -37.02 -14.83 47.29
CA VAL A 770 -37.23 -13.82 48.33
C VAL A 770 -36.03 -13.69 49.28
N ALA A 771 -35.32 -14.79 49.56
CA ALA A 771 -34.11 -14.78 50.40
C ALA A 771 -32.99 -13.92 49.76
N ALA A 772 -32.84 -13.98 48.43
CA ALA A 772 -31.87 -13.16 47.69
C ALA A 772 -32.23 -11.65 47.63
N LEU A 773 -33.33 -11.25 48.27
CA LEU A 773 -33.76 -9.85 48.43
C LEU A 773 -33.66 -9.37 49.89
N GLU A 774 -33.01 -10.13 50.79
CA GLU A 774 -32.82 -9.74 52.19
C GLU A 774 -31.62 -8.80 52.37
N THR A 775 -31.83 -7.69 53.08
CA THR A 775 -30.81 -6.67 53.30
C THR A 775 -29.98 -6.91 54.57
N GLY A 776 -30.54 -7.53 55.62
CA GLY A 776 -29.94 -7.57 56.95
C GLY A 776 -28.55 -8.22 57.06
N LYS A 777 -28.20 -9.10 56.11
CA LYS A 777 -26.88 -9.76 56.00
C LYS A 777 -26.15 -9.43 54.70
N GLY A 778 -26.63 -8.45 53.92
CA GLY A 778 -26.08 -8.10 52.61
C GLY A 778 -26.37 -9.12 51.50
N GLU A 779 -27.31 -10.05 51.70
CA GLU A 779 -27.68 -11.06 50.70
C GLU A 779 -28.20 -10.43 49.40
N LEU A 780 -28.86 -9.27 49.51
CA LEU A 780 -29.25 -8.41 48.39
C LEU A 780 -28.09 -8.03 47.46
N PHE A 781 -26.86 -7.97 47.96
CA PHE A 781 -25.69 -7.53 47.18
C PHE A 781 -24.76 -8.68 46.80
N ALA A 782 -24.99 -9.87 47.36
CA ALA A 782 -24.29 -11.07 46.98
C ALA A 782 -24.82 -11.64 45.64
N SER A 783 -24.04 -12.51 45.00
CA SER A 783 -24.56 -13.33 43.90
C SER A 783 -25.64 -14.28 44.42
N VAL A 784 -26.65 -14.55 43.59
CA VAL A 784 -27.60 -15.65 43.83
C VAL A 784 -26.82 -16.95 44.14
N PRO A 785 -27.09 -17.63 45.27
CA PRO A 785 -26.42 -18.88 45.62
C PRO A 785 -26.67 -20.00 44.60
N LEU A 786 -25.66 -20.81 44.31
CA LEU A 786 -25.78 -21.94 43.39
C LEU A 786 -26.85 -22.94 43.85
N THR A 787 -26.97 -23.17 45.15
CA THR A 787 -27.97 -24.05 45.76
C THR A 787 -29.41 -23.63 45.43
N LEU A 788 -29.65 -22.32 45.28
CA LEU A 788 -30.95 -21.81 44.88
C LEU A 788 -31.24 -22.14 43.41
N ALA A 789 -30.26 -22.00 42.53
CA ALA A 789 -30.39 -22.35 41.12
C ALA A 789 -30.53 -23.87 40.88
N GLU A 790 -29.88 -24.70 41.69
CA GLU A 790 -30.04 -26.16 41.67
C GLU A 790 -31.49 -26.58 41.95
N ALA A 791 -32.19 -25.86 42.84
CA ALA A 791 -33.60 -26.11 43.10
C ALA A 791 -34.48 -25.89 41.86
N PHE A 792 -34.20 -24.84 41.07
CA PHE A 792 -34.89 -24.56 39.81
C PHE A 792 -34.51 -25.55 38.68
N ALA A 793 -33.24 -25.95 38.59
CA ALA A 793 -32.77 -26.93 37.60
C ALA A 793 -33.48 -28.29 37.76
N ASN A 794 -33.76 -28.67 39.01
CA ASN A 794 -34.41 -29.93 39.38
C ASN A 794 -35.94 -29.92 39.24
N TRP A 795 -36.56 -28.84 38.77
CA TRP A 795 -38.00 -28.79 38.51
C TRP A 795 -38.44 -29.86 37.51
N SER A 796 -39.55 -30.53 37.83
CA SER A 796 -40.27 -31.44 36.96
C SER A 796 -40.85 -30.72 35.73
N GLY A 797 -41.23 -31.48 34.70
CA GLY A 797 -41.87 -30.92 33.50
C GLY A 797 -43.12 -30.09 33.81
N ALA A 798 -43.93 -30.53 34.80
CA ALA A 798 -45.13 -29.81 35.23
C ALA A 798 -44.82 -28.47 35.92
N GLU A 799 -43.76 -28.41 36.73
CA GLU A 799 -43.33 -27.16 37.38
C GLU A 799 -42.78 -26.15 36.37
N ARG A 800 -42.01 -26.63 35.37
CA ARG A 800 -41.50 -25.79 34.27
C ARG A 800 -42.64 -25.23 33.41
N GLU A 801 -43.66 -26.06 33.13
CA GLU A 801 -44.85 -25.63 32.40
C GLU A 801 -45.67 -24.60 33.19
N ALA A 802 -45.88 -24.83 34.49
CA ALA A 802 -46.57 -23.90 35.37
C ALA A 802 -45.86 -22.54 35.46
N PHE A 803 -44.52 -22.53 35.55
CA PHE A 803 -43.73 -21.30 35.49
C PHE A 803 -43.93 -20.56 34.16
N GLY A 804 -43.89 -21.29 33.03
CA GLY A 804 -44.15 -20.72 31.72
C GLY A 804 -45.51 -20.02 31.61
N GLN A 805 -46.58 -20.63 32.15
CA GLN A 805 -47.93 -20.06 32.18
C GLN A 805 -48.04 -18.83 33.09
N GLN A 806 -47.37 -18.84 34.25
CA GLN A 806 -47.33 -17.69 35.16
C GLN A 806 -46.64 -16.48 34.51
N VAL A 807 -45.52 -16.71 33.80
CA VAL A 807 -44.83 -15.65 33.04
C VAL A 807 -45.71 -15.09 31.93
N ASP A 808 -46.39 -15.94 31.16
CA ASP A 808 -47.30 -15.51 30.09
C ASP A 808 -48.49 -14.69 30.63
N THR A 809 -48.93 -14.99 31.86
CA THR A 809 -49.98 -14.23 32.56
C THR A 809 -49.47 -12.86 33.02
N LEU A 810 -48.27 -12.81 33.61
CA LEU A 810 -47.67 -11.56 34.08
C LEU A 810 -47.39 -10.60 32.92
N LEU A 811 -46.87 -11.10 31.79
CA LEU A 811 -46.61 -10.29 30.59
C LEU A 811 -47.88 -9.65 29.99
N ARG A 812 -49.07 -10.20 30.26
CA ARG A 812 -50.36 -9.65 29.82
C ARG A 812 -51.05 -8.78 30.88
N SER A 813 -50.51 -8.74 32.10
CA SER A 813 -51.11 -8.01 33.22
C SER A 813 -50.86 -6.51 33.09
N THR A 814 -51.90 -5.70 33.31
CA THR A 814 -51.77 -4.23 33.40
C THR A 814 -51.60 -3.76 34.85
N ALA A 815 -51.66 -4.65 35.84
CA ALA A 815 -51.58 -4.29 37.25
C ALA A 815 -50.14 -4.02 37.73
N LEU A 816 -49.16 -4.70 37.12
CA LEU A 816 -47.73 -4.56 37.38
C LEU A 816 -47.00 -4.53 36.03
N PRO A 817 -47.00 -3.38 35.33
CA PRO A 817 -46.31 -3.27 34.05
C PRO A 817 -44.81 -3.52 34.24
N LEU A 818 -44.26 -4.39 33.39
CA LEU A 818 -42.84 -4.67 33.32
C LEU A 818 -42.18 -3.69 32.36
N ALA A 819 -41.02 -3.16 32.73
CA ALA A 819 -40.14 -2.50 31.78
C ALA A 819 -39.61 -3.52 30.76
N ASN A 820 -39.11 -3.05 29.62
CA ASN A 820 -38.62 -3.94 28.56
C ASN A 820 -37.47 -4.83 29.05
N GLY A 821 -36.49 -4.26 29.77
CA GLY A 821 -35.38 -5.03 30.34
C GLY A 821 -35.84 -6.12 31.34
N GLU A 822 -36.87 -5.84 32.13
CA GLU A 822 -37.47 -6.82 33.03
C GLU A 822 -38.18 -7.93 32.26
N SER A 823 -38.90 -7.57 31.19
CA SER A 823 -39.60 -8.51 30.31
C SER A 823 -38.62 -9.43 29.59
N GLU A 824 -37.52 -8.88 29.05
CA GLU A 824 -36.47 -9.63 28.38
C GLU A 824 -35.73 -10.58 29.33
N ALA A 825 -35.33 -10.10 30.51
CA ALA A 825 -34.68 -10.94 31.51
C ALA A 825 -35.59 -12.08 31.98
N LEU A 826 -36.89 -11.81 32.14
CA LEU A 826 -37.89 -12.80 32.52
C LEU A 826 -38.13 -13.84 31.41
N LEU A 827 -38.23 -13.40 30.15
CA LEU A 827 -38.38 -14.28 28.99
C LEU A 827 -37.13 -15.14 28.75
N ALA A 828 -35.94 -14.59 28.94
CA ALA A 828 -34.68 -15.34 28.86
C ALA A 828 -34.61 -16.41 29.95
N LEU A 829 -34.96 -16.07 31.20
CA LEU A 829 -35.02 -17.04 32.29
C LEU A 829 -36.09 -18.12 32.03
N ARG A 830 -37.26 -17.74 31.51
CA ARG A 830 -38.31 -18.69 31.08
C ARG A 830 -37.78 -19.66 30.03
N ALA A 831 -37.10 -19.17 29.01
CA ALA A 831 -36.53 -20.02 27.96
C ALA A 831 -35.54 -21.03 28.53
N ASP A 832 -34.64 -20.59 29.42
CA ASP A 832 -33.64 -21.45 30.04
C ASP A 832 -34.27 -22.50 30.97
N ILE A 833 -35.27 -22.11 31.79
CA ILE A 833 -35.98 -23.04 32.68
C ILE A 833 -36.80 -24.06 31.87
N VAL A 834 -37.52 -23.63 30.83
CA VAL A 834 -38.30 -24.52 29.95
C VAL A 834 -37.38 -25.49 29.20
N ALA A 835 -36.21 -25.04 28.76
CA ALA A 835 -35.21 -25.88 28.10
C ALA A 835 -34.49 -26.84 29.06
N GLY A 836 -34.68 -26.72 30.38
CA GLY A 836 -34.00 -27.54 31.37
C GLY A 836 -32.52 -27.23 31.52
N ALA A 837 -32.16 -25.95 31.47
CA ALA A 837 -30.80 -25.48 31.69
C ALA A 837 -30.23 -25.95 33.05
N ASP A 838 -28.91 -26.14 33.10
CA ASP A 838 -28.22 -26.48 34.34
C ASP A 838 -28.19 -25.32 35.35
N ALA A 839 -27.84 -25.63 36.59
CA ALA A 839 -27.81 -24.66 37.69
C ALA A 839 -26.85 -23.49 37.41
N ARG A 840 -25.71 -23.69 36.73
CA ARG A 840 -24.74 -22.62 36.46
C ARG A 840 -25.31 -21.58 35.49
N ARG A 841 -25.99 -22.04 34.45
CA ARG A 841 -26.69 -21.17 33.51
C ARG A 841 -27.86 -20.44 34.19
N LEU A 842 -28.64 -21.14 35.02
CA LEU A 842 -29.74 -20.55 35.77
C LEU A 842 -29.27 -19.49 36.78
N VAL A 843 -28.13 -19.64 37.46
CA VAL A 843 -27.57 -18.59 38.33
C VAL A 843 -27.38 -17.27 37.57
N SER A 844 -26.87 -17.33 36.34
CA SER A 844 -26.69 -16.13 35.51
C SER A 844 -28.03 -15.48 35.14
N GLY A 845 -29.00 -16.29 34.71
CA GLY A 845 -30.36 -15.80 34.40
C GLY A 845 -31.09 -15.21 35.61
N LEU A 846 -30.98 -15.84 36.78
CA LEU A 846 -31.55 -15.38 38.04
C LEU A 846 -30.90 -14.08 38.53
N ASN A 847 -29.57 -13.96 38.45
CA ASN A 847 -28.87 -12.72 38.76
C ASN A 847 -29.25 -11.58 37.81
N ARG A 848 -29.41 -11.87 36.50
CA ARG A 848 -29.87 -10.89 35.51
C ARG A 848 -31.28 -10.41 35.82
N LEU A 849 -32.22 -11.32 36.06
CA LEU A 849 -33.61 -10.98 36.41
C LEU A 849 -33.68 -10.15 37.70
N ARG A 850 -32.96 -10.59 38.74
CA ARG A 850 -32.89 -9.87 40.03
C ARG A 850 -32.31 -8.47 39.85
N GLY A 851 -31.25 -8.33 39.07
CA GLY A 851 -30.64 -7.03 38.76
C GLY A 851 -31.63 -6.07 38.08
N GLU A 852 -32.32 -6.53 37.03
CA GLU A 852 -33.31 -5.70 36.32
C GLU A 852 -34.48 -5.28 37.21
N TRP A 853 -34.98 -6.16 38.09
CA TRP A 853 -36.04 -5.81 39.05
C TRP A 853 -35.60 -4.81 40.11
N LEU A 854 -34.36 -4.90 40.59
CA LEU A 854 -33.80 -4.00 41.60
C LEU A 854 -33.35 -2.65 41.02
N LEU A 855 -33.29 -2.53 39.70
CA LEU A 855 -32.96 -1.29 38.99
C LEU A 855 -34.20 -0.53 38.50
N ASN A 856 -35.40 -0.92 38.95
CA ASN A 856 -36.66 -0.25 38.59
C ASN A 856 -37.54 0.03 39.83
N PRO A 857 -37.54 1.25 40.40
CA PRO A 857 -36.66 2.38 40.06
C PRO A 857 -35.21 2.18 40.53
N SER A 858 -34.24 2.74 39.80
CA SER A 858 -32.81 2.63 40.12
C SER A 858 -32.39 3.52 41.29
N GLY A 859 -31.45 3.05 42.11
CA GLY A 859 -30.78 3.89 43.11
C GLY A 859 -29.80 4.87 42.46
N CYS A 860 -29.38 5.90 43.21
CA CYS A 860 -28.34 6.82 42.75
C CYS A 860 -26.96 6.29 43.16
N ALA A 861 -26.20 5.80 42.20
CA ALA A 861 -24.89 5.21 42.45
C ALA A 861 -23.81 6.26 42.70
N LEU A 862 -23.84 7.35 41.92
CA LEU A 862 -22.77 8.34 41.92
C LEU A 862 -23.33 9.73 41.62
N THR A 863 -23.06 10.71 42.49
CA THR A 863 -23.23 12.14 42.20
C THR A 863 -21.87 12.77 41.94
N LEU A 864 -21.73 13.45 40.80
CA LEU A 864 -20.61 14.32 40.45
C LEU A 864 -21.09 15.77 40.35
N ALA A 865 -20.79 16.60 41.35
CA ALA A 865 -21.18 18.01 41.36
C ALA A 865 -20.20 18.92 40.60
N ASP A 866 -18.95 18.47 40.40
CA ASP A 866 -17.84 19.34 40.01
C ASP A 866 -17.57 19.38 38.51
N ALA A 867 -18.25 20.27 37.80
CA ALA A 867 -17.99 20.56 36.38
C ALA A 867 -16.56 21.05 36.08
N GLU A 868 -15.88 21.58 37.10
CA GLU A 868 -14.53 22.14 36.99
C GLU A 868 -13.43 21.09 37.27
N ALA A 869 -13.80 19.88 37.70
CA ALA A 869 -12.85 18.80 37.98
C ALA A 869 -12.42 18.03 36.72
N ASP A 870 -11.16 17.59 36.66
CA ASP A 870 -10.71 16.56 35.73
C ASP A 870 -11.14 15.18 36.25
N THR A 871 -12.19 14.64 35.65
CA THR A 871 -12.88 13.43 36.07
C THR A 871 -12.65 12.29 35.08
N LEU A 872 -12.13 11.17 35.55
CA LEU A 872 -12.01 9.91 34.82
C LEU A 872 -12.86 8.84 35.50
N LEU A 873 -13.86 8.33 34.79
CA LEU A 873 -14.52 7.08 35.12
C LEU A 873 -14.02 6.04 34.12
N ALA A 874 -13.27 5.05 34.59
CA ALA A 874 -12.69 4.02 33.71
C ALA A 874 -12.97 2.59 34.20
N ASP A 875 -13.32 1.70 33.28
CA ASP A 875 -13.39 0.25 33.54
C ASP A 875 -14.40 -0.13 34.65
N ASN A 876 -15.45 0.69 34.85
CA ASN A 876 -16.44 0.48 35.92
C ASN A 876 -17.70 -0.24 35.45
N HIS A 877 -18.39 -0.90 36.39
CA HIS A 877 -19.75 -1.40 36.22
C HIS A 877 -20.67 -0.72 37.22
N ILE A 878 -21.47 0.24 36.76
CA ILE A 878 -22.35 1.05 37.61
C ILE A 878 -23.81 0.66 37.36
N ASN A 879 -24.35 -0.12 38.29
CA ASN A 879 -25.75 -0.51 38.39
C ASN A 879 -26.49 0.50 39.27
N GLY A 880 -27.00 1.54 38.63
CA GLY A 880 -27.69 2.66 39.25
C GLY A 880 -27.52 3.91 38.40
N ARG A 881 -28.17 5.00 38.82
CA ARG A 881 -28.06 6.31 38.17
C ARG A 881 -26.73 6.98 38.52
N VAL A 882 -26.12 7.61 37.52
CA VAL A 882 -25.04 8.58 37.71
C VAL A 882 -25.59 9.98 37.45
N THR A 883 -25.48 10.88 38.42
CA THR A 883 -25.91 12.27 38.28
C THR A 883 -24.71 13.20 38.07
N LEU A 884 -24.83 14.07 37.08
CA LEU A 884 -23.85 15.09 36.73
C LEU A 884 -24.39 16.46 37.16
N TYR A 885 -23.51 17.37 37.58
CA TYR A 885 -23.86 18.72 37.98
C TYR A 885 -24.75 18.81 39.23
N GLY A 886 -24.64 17.82 40.12
CA GLY A 886 -25.33 17.78 41.40
C GLY A 886 -26.38 16.66 41.52
N ASP A 887 -27.18 16.75 42.58
CA ASP A 887 -28.15 15.72 42.94
C ASP A 887 -29.43 15.82 42.09
N ALA A 888 -29.98 14.67 41.69
CA ALA A 888 -31.25 14.56 40.96
C ALA A 888 -32.31 13.92 41.87
N THR A 889 -33.11 14.75 42.54
CA THR A 889 -34.11 14.31 43.52
C THR A 889 -35.48 14.04 42.90
N LYS A 890 -35.78 14.69 41.77
CA LYS A 890 -37.04 14.54 41.02
C LYS A 890 -36.89 13.47 39.94
N GLU A 891 -37.96 13.01 39.31
CA GLU A 891 -37.90 12.15 38.10
C GLU A 891 -38.12 12.91 36.77
N GLU A 892 -38.21 14.25 36.83
CA GLU A 892 -38.41 15.11 35.66
C GLU A 892 -37.21 15.13 34.72
N ARG A 893 -37.46 15.09 33.41
CA ARG A 893 -36.46 15.19 32.34
C ARG A 893 -36.79 16.34 31.38
N LEU A 894 -35.85 16.69 30.52
CA LEU A 894 -36.12 17.62 29.42
C LEU A 894 -37.17 17.04 28.48
N ASN A 895 -38.33 17.71 28.39
CA ASN A 895 -39.36 17.35 27.42
C ASN A 895 -39.08 17.97 26.04
N GLN A 896 -39.81 17.53 25.03
CA GLN A 896 -39.62 17.97 23.65
C GLN A 896 -39.78 19.49 23.44
N ASP A 897 -40.77 20.12 24.09
CA ASP A 897 -41.00 21.58 23.96
C ASP A 897 -39.81 22.39 24.52
N ILE A 898 -39.25 21.97 25.66
CA ILE A 898 -38.05 22.61 26.22
C ILE A 898 -36.83 22.35 25.33
N MET A 899 -36.67 21.14 24.80
CA MET A 899 -35.58 20.83 23.86
C MET A 899 -35.63 21.72 22.61
N GLU A 900 -36.81 21.88 21.99
CA GLU A 900 -36.99 22.72 20.81
C GLU A 900 -36.67 24.19 21.12
N LYS A 901 -37.09 24.70 22.28
CA LYS A 901 -36.76 26.08 22.71
C LYS A 901 -35.27 26.26 22.98
N LEU A 902 -34.61 25.26 23.58
CA LEU A 902 -33.16 25.28 23.77
C LEU A 902 -32.40 25.28 22.44
N GLY A 903 -32.78 24.40 21.50
CA GLY A 903 -32.18 24.33 20.15
C GLY A 903 -32.33 25.66 19.39
N GLN A 904 -33.52 26.27 19.44
CA GLN A 904 -33.76 27.61 18.90
C GLN A 904 -32.92 28.67 19.61
N GLY A 905 -32.84 28.64 20.94
CA GLY A 905 -32.06 29.59 21.74
C GLY A 905 -30.56 29.56 21.40
N PHE A 906 -29.98 28.39 21.20
CA PHE A 906 -28.59 28.24 20.76
C PHE A 906 -28.39 28.71 19.31
N SER A 907 -29.24 28.27 18.37
CA SER A 907 -29.11 28.62 16.95
C SER A 907 -29.26 30.13 16.69
N GLN A 908 -30.07 30.82 17.49
CA GLN A 908 -30.26 32.28 17.44
C GLN A 908 -29.21 33.06 18.23
N GLY A 909 -28.29 32.39 18.94
CA GLY A 909 -27.31 33.04 19.81
C GLY A 909 -27.90 33.74 21.06
N LYS A 910 -29.15 33.43 21.40
CA LYS A 910 -29.86 33.89 22.60
C LYS A 910 -29.30 33.19 23.86
N ILE A 911 -28.87 31.94 23.71
CA ILE A 911 -28.12 31.20 24.73
C ILE A 911 -26.65 31.16 24.30
N ARG A 912 -25.76 31.61 25.18
CA ARG A 912 -24.32 31.65 24.96
C ARG A 912 -23.62 30.64 25.85
N TRP A 913 -22.56 30.05 25.33
CA TRP A 913 -21.73 29.12 26.08
C TRP A 913 -20.64 29.87 26.87
N LEU A 914 -20.50 29.56 28.15
CA LEU A 914 -19.28 29.83 28.91
C LEU A 914 -18.50 28.52 29.05
N ARG A 915 -17.29 28.50 28.47
CA ARG A 915 -16.43 27.32 28.49
C ARG A 915 -15.95 27.03 29.90
N GLY A 916 -16.32 25.86 30.44
CA GLY A 916 -15.79 25.36 31.71
C GLY A 916 -14.33 24.95 31.61
N ARG A 917 -13.75 24.50 32.73
CA ARG A 917 -12.32 24.11 32.78
C ARG A 917 -12.09 22.60 32.90
N GLY A 918 -12.98 21.89 33.58
CA GLY A 918 -12.85 20.45 33.85
C GLY A 918 -13.19 19.57 32.67
N GLU A 919 -12.74 18.33 32.71
CA GLU A 919 -12.99 17.32 31.68
C GLU A 919 -13.62 16.07 32.28
N LEU A 920 -14.67 15.55 31.66
CA LEU A 920 -15.27 14.27 32.03
C LEU A 920 -14.93 13.22 30.97
N ARG A 921 -14.15 12.20 31.36
CA ARG A 921 -13.86 11.02 30.54
C ARG A 921 -14.55 9.79 31.08
N LEU A 922 -15.39 9.20 30.25
CA LEU A 922 -16.02 7.91 30.47
C LEU A 922 -15.32 6.91 29.55
N ARG A 923 -14.56 5.95 30.09
CA ARG A 923 -13.85 4.95 29.29
C ARG A 923 -14.21 3.52 29.72
N ASN A 924 -14.66 2.69 28.79
CA ASN A 924 -14.89 1.26 29.05
C ASN A 924 -15.78 0.99 30.28
N ASN A 925 -16.75 1.85 30.55
CA ASN A 925 -17.71 1.64 31.63
C ASN A 925 -18.96 0.94 31.12
N ARG A 926 -19.63 0.21 32.01
CA ARG A 926 -21.03 -0.18 31.84
C ARG A 926 -21.89 0.70 32.75
N LEU A 927 -22.65 1.60 32.15
CA LEU A 927 -23.50 2.58 32.84
C LEU A 927 -24.96 2.33 32.52
N ARG A 928 -25.83 2.49 33.52
CA ARG A 928 -27.28 2.34 33.34
C ARG A 928 -27.95 3.61 32.82
N GLU A 929 -27.61 4.73 33.44
CA GLU A 929 -28.26 6.02 33.24
C GLU A 929 -27.30 7.14 33.63
N LEU A 930 -27.20 8.16 32.76
CA LEU A 930 -26.59 9.44 33.07
C LEU A 930 -27.67 10.52 33.13
N ARG A 931 -27.68 11.33 34.18
CA ARG A 931 -28.72 12.32 34.40
C ARG A 931 -28.16 13.65 34.87
N LEU A 932 -28.81 14.76 34.53
CA LEU A 932 -28.47 16.07 35.07
C LEU A 932 -29.08 16.26 36.45
N GLY A 933 -28.34 16.92 37.34
CA GLY A 933 -28.84 17.35 38.64
C GLY A 933 -29.97 18.37 38.51
N ASP A 934 -30.84 18.43 39.53
CA ASP A 934 -32.06 19.26 39.50
C ASP A 934 -31.75 20.74 39.23
N ALA A 935 -30.65 21.25 39.79
CA ALA A 935 -30.23 22.64 39.61
C ALA A 935 -29.81 22.95 38.16
N MET A 936 -29.09 22.03 37.50
CA MET A 936 -28.71 22.18 36.10
C MET A 936 -29.91 22.05 35.17
N LEU A 937 -30.81 21.10 35.46
CA LEU A 937 -32.05 20.93 34.72
C LEU A 937 -32.92 22.20 34.79
N GLN A 938 -33.11 22.75 35.99
CA GLN A 938 -33.83 24.01 36.18
C GLN A 938 -33.18 25.17 35.41
N ARG A 939 -31.84 25.27 35.45
CA ARG A 939 -31.10 26.29 34.69
C ARG A 939 -31.34 26.17 33.18
N LEU A 940 -31.36 24.95 32.63
CA LEU A 940 -31.66 24.72 31.21
C LEU A 940 -33.10 25.13 30.89
N GLN A 941 -34.07 24.83 31.76
CA GLN A 941 -35.46 25.26 31.57
C GLN A 941 -35.60 26.79 31.57
N GLU A 942 -34.91 27.49 32.49
CA GLU A 942 -34.88 28.96 32.53
C GLU A 942 -34.23 29.56 31.28
N LEU A 943 -33.09 29.00 30.83
CA LEU A 943 -32.41 29.43 29.59
C LEU A 943 -33.28 29.23 28.34
N ALA A 944 -34.07 28.16 28.29
CA ALA A 944 -35.00 27.90 27.19
C ALA A 944 -36.05 29.02 27.05
N LEU A 945 -36.49 29.60 28.17
CA LEU A 945 -37.48 30.68 28.20
C LEU A 945 -36.83 32.06 27.99
N ASP A 946 -35.80 32.38 28.75
CA ASP A 946 -35.30 33.75 28.89
C ASP A 946 -34.00 34.01 28.13
N GLY A 947 -33.26 32.97 27.73
CA GLY A 947 -31.91 33.12 27.19
C GLY A 947 -30.87 33.42 28.27
N GLY A 948 -29.62 33.64 27.86
CA GLY A 948 -28.53 33.99 28.78
C GLY A 948 -27.26 33.18 28.55
N THR A 949 -26.52 32.91 29.62
CA THR A 949 -25.24 32.19 29.56
C THR A 949 -25.32 30.85 30.29
N LEU A 950 -25.08 29.77 29.56
CA LEU A 950 -24.86 28.44 30.13
C LEU A 950 -23.41 28.32 30.59
N ALA A 951 -23.21 28.25 31.91
CA ALA A 951 -21.93 28.10 32.57
C ALA A 951 -21.95 26.85 33.48
N ASP A 952 -20.83 26.58 34.15
CA ASP A 952 -20.68 25.47 35.11
C ASP A 952 -20.95 24.11 34.46
N VAL A 953 -20.49 23.95 33.22
CA VAL A 953 -20.52 22.70 32.44
C VAL A 953 -19.10 22.22 32.17
N TYR A 954 -18.88 20.91 32.05
CA TYR A 954 -17.56 20.39 31.69
C TYR A 954 -17.05 21.02 30.38
N ARG A 955 -15.76 21.35 30.31
CA ARG A 955 -15.09 21.80 29.09
C ARG A 955 -15.23 20.76 27.98
N SER A 956 -15.04 19.49 28.34
CA SER A 956 -15.05 18.36 27.42
C SER A 956 -15.68 17.16 28.12
N LEU A 957 -16.64 16.52 27.46
CA LEU A 957 -17.21 15.24 27.85
C LEU A 957 -16.89 14.22 26.75
N VAL A 958 -16.02 13.26 27.06
CA VAL A 958 -15.61 12.20 26.13
C VAL A 958 -16.06 10.86 26.68
N ALA A 959 -16.96 10.18 25.98
CA ALA A 959 -17.36 8.82 26.30
C ALA A 959 -16.86 7.87 25.20
N ASP A 960 -15.91 7.00 25.54
CA ASP A 960 -15.32 6.04 24.61
C ASP A 960 -15.42 4.60 25.11
N THR A 961 -15.83 3.68 24.22
CA THR A 961 -15.92 2.23 24.48
C THR A 961 -16.85 1.87 25.66
N ASN A 962 -17.84 2.70 26.01
CA ASN A 962 -18.77 2.40 27.10
C ASN A 962 -19.97 1.59 26.61
N VAL A 963 -20.61 0.86 27.53
CA VAL A 963 -21.94 0.29 27.37
C VAL A 963 -22.92 1.17 28.15
N LEU A 964 -23.76 1.92 27.44
CA LEU A 964 -24.90 2.66 28.01
C LEU A 964 -26.15 1.81 27.84
N ALA A 965 -26.52 1.06 28.88
CA ALA A 965 -27.63 0.10 28.82
C ALA A 965 -28.70 0.49 29.82
N GLY A 966 -29.91 0.89 29.42
CA GLY A 966 -30.94 1.28 30.39
C GLY A 966 -31.87 2.37 29.91
N LEU A 967 -31.91 3.51 30.60
CA LEU A 967 -32.82 4.63 30.30
C LEU A 967 -32.10 5.74 29.51
N GLU A 968 -32.87 6.70 28.99
CA GLU A 968 -32.35 7.88 28.30
C GLU A 968 -31.24 8.59 29.10
N SER A 969 -30.10 8.82 28.46
CA SER A 969 -28.95 9.50 29.07
C SER A 969 -28.91 10.98 28.70
N GLU A 970 -28.71 11.85 29.69
CA GLU A 970 -28.58 13.29 29.52
C GLU A 970 -27.10 13.68 29.57
N LEU A 971 -26.54 14.01 28.42
CA LEU A 971 -25.15 14.37 28.24
C LEU A 971 -25.05 15.87 28.00
N LEU A 972 -24.32 16.55 28.85
CA LEU A 972 -24.08 17.98 28.75
C LEU A 972 -22.58 18.25 28.90
N GLY A 973 -22.01 19.03 28.00
CA GLY A 973 -20.62 19.49 28.03
C GLY A 973 -20.38 20.54 26.95
N PHE A 974 -19.35 21.37 27.08
CA PHE A 974 -19.04 22.38 26.06
C PHE A 974 -18.57 21.74 24.75
N ASP A 975 -17.60 20.83 24.84
CA ASP A 975 -17.18 19.91 23.76
C ASP A 975 -17.66 18.49 24.12
N LEU A 976 -18.27 17.76 23.18
CA LEU A 976 -18.80 16.41 23.44
C LEU A 976 -18.32 15.40 22.39
N ALA A 977 -17.90 14.22 22.83
CA ALA A 977 -17.52 13.13 21.94
C ALA A 977 -18.04 11.76 22.42
N LEU A 978 -18.71 11.02 21.53
CA LEU A 978 -19.11 9.63 21.72
C LEU A 978 -18.37 8.74 20.72
N GLY A 979 -17.47 7.88 21.19
CA GLY A 979 -16.67 6.94 20.40
C GLY A 979 -16.93 5.48 20.78
N GLN A 980 -17.16 4.60 19.81
CA GLN A 980 -17.17 3.13 20.01
C GLN A 980 -18.09 2.62 21.14
N ASN A 981 -19.12 3.37 21.53
CA ASN A 981 -20.01 2.98 22.62
C ASN A 981 -21.09 2.01 22.12
N VAL A 982 -21.55 1.11 22.99
CA VAL A 982 -22.76 0.30 22.79
C VAL A 982 -23.92 0.97 23.51
N LEU A 983 -24.95 1.35 22.77
CA LEU A 983 -26.12 2.09 23.21
C LEU A 983 -27.34 1.17 23.16
N ASP A 984 -27.87 0.81 24.32
CA ASP A 984 -28.98 -0.12 24.49
C ASP A 984 -30.02 0.45 25.49
N PRO A 985 -30.81 1.46 25.09
CA PRO A 985 -31.74 2.15 25.99
C PRO A 985 -33.02 1.34 26.27
N GLY A 986 -33.02 0.02 26.07
CA GLY A 986 -34.13 -0.84 26.48
C GLY A 986 -35.50 -0.39 25.94
N GLY A 987 -35.57 0.14 24.72
CA GLY A 987 -36.82 0.51 24.03
C GLY A 987 -37.26 1.98 24.11
N SER A 988 -36.47 2.89 24.70
CA SER A 988 -36.66 4.35 24.59
C SER A 988 -35.64 4.97 23.62
N ASP A 989 -35.66 6.30 23.45
CA ASP A 989 -34.56 6.98 22.76
C ASP A 989 -33.25 6.83 23.55
N VAL A 990 -32.09 7.05 22.90
CA VAL A 990 -30.77 6.96 23.55
C VAL A 990 -30.61 8.06 24.60
N GLY A 991 -31.17 9.24 24.31
CA GLY A 991 -31.13 10.39 25.18
C GLY A 991 -30.77 11.67 24.45
N ILE A 992 -30.12 12.59 25.15
CA ILE A 992 -29.92 13.97 24.73
C ILE A 992 -28.45 14.35 24.89
N ALA A 993 -27.86 14.99 23.87
CA ALA A 993 -26.52 15.55 23.89
C ALA A 993 -26.57 17.06 23.65
N ILE A 994 -26.25 17.84 24.69
CA ILE A 994 -26.24 19.31 24.67
C ILE A 994 -24.79 19.76 24.67
N ALA A 995 -24.34 20.36 23.57
CA ALA A 995 -22.96 20.83 23.42
C ALA A 995 -22.80 21.97 22.41
N SER A 996 -21.68 22.69 22.50
CA SER A 996 -21.30 23.70 21.49
C SER A 996 -20.67 23.06 20.25
N GLN A 997 -20.01 21.90 20.43
CA GLN A 997 -19.47 21.03 19.38
C GLN A 997 -19.64 19.57 19.80
N GLY A 998 -19.96 18.69 18.84
CA GLY A 998 -20.24 17.28 19.11
C GLY A 998 -19.74 16.33 18.03
N LYS A 999 -19.03 15.27 18.43
CA LYS A 999 -18.52 14.19 17.55
C LYS A 999 -19.06 12.83 17.94
N TYR A 1000 -19.51 12.05 16.97
CA TYR A 1000 -20.18 10.77 17.19
C TYR A 1000 -19.64 9.70 16.23
N LEU A 1001 -18.71 8.87 16.70
CA LEU A 1001 -17.89 7.99 15.87
C LEU A 1001 -18.03 6.52 16.28
N GLY A 1002 -18.44 5.65 15.36
CA GLY A 1002 -18.37 4.20 15.56
C GLY A 1002 -19.26 3.63 16.67
N ASN A 1003 -20.31 4.33 17.08
CA ASN A 1003 -21.21 3.86 18.13
C ASN A 1003 -22.18 2.79 17.59
N PHE A 1004 -22.53 1.81 18.42
CA PHE A 1004 -23.47 0.73 18.10
C PHE A 1004 -24.79 0.95 18.82
N ALA A 1005 -25.89 0.97 18.09
CA ALA A 1005 -27.25 0.91 18.59
C ALA A 1005 -28.02 -0.12 17.76
N HIS A 1006 -28.89 -0.90 18.39
CA HIS A 1006 -29.70 -1.91 17.72
C HIS A 1006 -31.15 -1.42 17.71
N ASN A 1007 -31.74 -1.15 16.53
CA ASN A 1007 -33.06 -0.53 16.28
C ASN A 1007 -33.03 1.00 16.04
N ASP A 1008 -34.18 1.61 15.70
CA ASP A 1008 -34.38 3.04 15.38
C ASP A 1008 -34.31 3.97 16.60
N PHE A 1009 -33.27 3.87 17.42
CA PHE A 1009 -33.13 4.73 18.61
C PHE A 1009 -32.55 6.11 18.26
N ARG A 1010 -33.16 7.18 18.80
CA ARG A 1010 -32.71 8.55 18.53
C ARG A 1010 -31.78 9.08 19.61
N LEU A 1011 -30.74 9.78 19.20
CA LEU A 1011 -29.96 10.66 20.07
C LEU A 1011 -30.25 12.09 19.64
N PHE A 1012 -30.88 12.88 20.51
CA PHE A 1012 -31.20 14.27 20.22
C PHE A 1012 -29.99 15.17 20.50
N THR A 1013 -29.61 16.02 19.55
CA THR A 1013 -28.46 16.91 19.71
C THR A 1013 -28.90 18.36 19.71
N LEU A 1014 -28.46 19.14 20.70
CA LEU A 1014 -28.76 20.56 20.85
C LEU A 1014 -27.48 21.39 20.89
N GLY A 1015 -27.52 22.57 20.28
CA GLY A 1015 -26.45 23.57 20.35
C GLY A 1015 -25.30 23.42 19.35
N HIS A 1016 -25.30 22.36 18.55
CA HIS A 1016 -24.28 22.09 17.54
C HIS A 1016 -24.85 21.29 16.35
N VAL A 1017 -24.12 21.29 15.24
CA VAL A 1017 -24.33 20.36 14.13
C VAL A 1017 -23.50 19.10 14.41
N PRO A 1018 -24.08 17.91 14.47
CA PRO A 1018 -23.35 16.70 14.83
C PRO A 1018 -22.42 16.22 13.70
N GLU A 1019 -21.13 16.04 14.00
CA GLU A 1019 -20.20 15.31 13.13
C GLU A 1019 -20.33 13.81 13.40
N LYS A 1020 -20.81 13.03 12.42
CA LYS A 1020 -21.11 11.59 12.62
C LYS A 1020 -20.46 10.68 11.56
N PHE A 1021 -19.86 9.58 12.00
CA PHE A 1021 -19.23 8.59 11.10
C PHE A 1021 -19.31 7.18 11.69
N GLY A 1022 -19.69 6.19 10.86
CA GLY A 1022 -19.60 4.77 11.22
C GLY A 1022 -20.51 4.30 12.37
N ASN A 1023 -21.59 5.02 12.70
CA ASN A 1023 -22.51 4.58 13.76
C ASN A 1023 -23.49 3.52 13.22
N GLY A 1024 -23.56 2.36 13.87
CA GLY A 1024 -24.50 1.29 13.54
C GLY A 1024 -25.84 1.54 14.21
N GLY A 1025 -26.93 1.68 13.44
CA GLY A 1025 -28.31 1.82 13.94
C GLY A 1025 -28.66 3.10 14.73
N LEU A 1026 -27.70 3.96 15.07
CA LEU A 1026 -27.94 5.18 15.85
C LEU A 1026 -28.48 6.33 14.99
N ASN A 1027 -29.70 6.78 15.27
CA ASN A 1027 -30.33 7.92 14.60
C ASN A 1027 -30.04 9.23 15.35
N ILE A 1028 -29.04 10.00 14.91
CA ILE A 1028 -28.74 11.30 15.51
C ILE A 1028 -29.65 12.38 14.91
N VAL A 1029 -30.51 12.96 15.75
CA VAL A 1029 -31.55 13.94 15.40
C VAL A 1029 -31.18 15.31 15.95
N GLN A 1030 -30.92 16.27 15.07
CA GLN A 1030 -30.69 17.64 15.49
C GLN A 1030 -32.04 18.33 15.78
N ILE A 1031 -32.16 18.90 16.98
CA ILE A 1031 -33.23 19.80 17.40
C ILE A 1031 -32.67 21.22 17.42
#